data_AF-A0A4Q8UQX9-F1
#
_entry.id   AF-A0A4Q8UQX9-F1
#
_cell.length_a   1.000
_cell.length_b   1.000
_cell.length_c   1.000
_cell.angle_alpha   90.00
_cell.angle_beta   90.00
_cell.angle_gamma   90.00
#
_symmetry.space_group_name_H-M   'P 1'
#
loop_
_entity.id
_entity.type
_entity.pdbx_description
1 polymer ?
#
loop_
_entity_poly.entity_id
_entity_poly.type
_entity_poly.pdbx_seq_one_letter_code
_entity_poly.pdbx_strand_id
1 'polypeptide(L)'
;MSVQPGLHRQHCTVAAPTQLWLDANGRLAQDGGFSGLLHGDTRMLCQATVTVNGFSPEEVTVESAPGGVLRVRGLIRGIEGHTADPAVEVLQTWTVTPGVVRHSLKVGTSLDSLDLELAVDLAADFTDMAAIRLSRFAKPQRPEPADDHSLRWHNDGRTLSVSAPGRNGGASASAAGAAAGTSGDARGDVTRLVWHGTAGRGRPFDAEWQAVLDETESAVVAAAPSSLAVPAMALPAGPLRTLLKNSLDELDGLRMATRRLPDAPFMAAGAPWYFTLFGRDSLWAARFLLPLDAGLATGTLRTLAEFQGSATVPDSAEEPGKILHELRAKELVLESEGLRLPPVYYGAVDSTSLWLCLLGELWRTGKADDAVRALLPAAQRAAQCLLASAGPADGDGLLRYQDVSGHGLSNQGWKDSGDAMQFRDGRLAAGPIALAEVQGYAHQAATSMAELLDALGEPGAGELRDFAAALAQRFREHFWVEDAQGPYPAMALDGRGTPLDIPGSNMGHLLGTGILGPTEARHVAARLLSPELFSGFGLHTLSHRAAGFWPFSYHCGSVWSHDTAIAVRGLLAEGFTSEAKALADGLLAASAAFGYRLPELFAGVTATESSLAVPYPASCHPQAWSSASAVVLAQALGGLR
;
A
#
# COMPACT_ATOMS: atom_id res chain seq x y z
N MET A 1 -15.93 21.46 2.89
CA MET A 1 -14.70 20.76 2.45
C MET A 1 -14.60 19.49 3.28
N SER A 2 -14.72 18.33 2.64
CA SER A 2 -14.42 17.05 3.26
C SER A 2 -12.92 16.79 3.12
N VAL A 3 -12.24 16.47 4.22
CA VAL A 3 -10.81 16.12 4.23
C VAL A 3 -10.71 14.60 4.35
N GLN A 4 -9.75 13.99 3.65
CA GLN A 4 -9.45 12.56 3.79
C GLN A 4 -9.06 12.25 5.25
N PRO A 5 -9.58 11.17 5.85
CA PRO A 5 -9.25 10.82 7.23
C PRO A 5 -7.75 10.59 7.45
N GLY A 6 -7.25 11.06 8.60
CA GLY A 6 -5.88 10.77 9.02
C GLY A 6 -5.75 9.37 9.64
N LEU A 7 -4.70 8.65 9.25
CA LEU A 7 -4.34 7.30 9.68
C LEU A 7 -3.13 7.25 10.61
N HIS A 8 -2.30 8.30 10.65
CA HIS A 8 -1.01 8.33 11.38
C HIS A 8 -1.05 8.01 12.89
N ARG A 9 -2.23 8.01 13.52
CA ARG A 9 -2.42 7.60 14.93
C ARG A 9 -3.21 6.31 15.08
N GLN A 10 -3.73 5.75 14.00
CA GLN A 10 -4.56 4.55 14.04
C GLN A 10 -3.69 3.31 14.16
N HIS A 11 -4.29 2.26 14.69
CA HIS A 11 -3.67 0.94 14.75
C HIS A 11 -4.39 0.00 13.79
N CYS A 12 -3.62 -0.74 13.00
CA CYS A 12 -4.17 -1.63 12.00
C CYS A 12 -3.51 -3.00 12.02
N THR A 13 -4.25 -3.98 11.50
CA THR A 13 -3.69 -5.27 11.09
C THR A 13 -4.50 -5.80 9.93
N VAL A 14 -3.86 -6.50 9.00
CA VAL A 14 -4.47 -6.93 7.73
C VAL A 14 -4.17 -8.40 7.45
N ALA A 15 -5.14 -9.07 6.85
CA ALA A 15 -4.96 -10.33 6.15
C ALA A 15 -5.88 -10.28 4.93
N ALA A 16 -5.30 -9.88 3.82
CA ALA A 16 -6.01 -9.53 2.61
C ALA A 16 -7.03 -10.59 2.17
N PRO A 17 -8.26 -10.20 1.78
CA PRO A 17 -8.75 -8.83 1.61
C PRO A 17 -9.41 -8.22 2.86
N THR A 18 -9.10 -8.72 4.06
CA THR A 18 -9.70 -8.23 5.32
C THR A 18 -8.74 -7.31 6.09
N GLN A 19 -9.30 -6.24 6.66
CA GLN A 19 -8.56 -5.23 7.41
C GLN A 19 -9.28 -4.94 8.73
N LEU A 20 -8.51 -4.75 9.80
CA LEU A 20 -8.97 -4.18 11.06
C LEU A 20 -8.27 -2.83 11.27
N TRP A 21 -9.07 -1.82 11.57
CA TRP A 21 -8.60 -0.49 11.93
C TRP A 21 -9.22 -0.03 13.25
N LEU A 22 -8.37 0.33 14.19
CA LEU A 22 -8.72 0.88 15.49
C LEU A 22 -8.24 2.33 15.58
N ASP A 23 -8.96 3.15 16.35
CA ASP A 23 -8.57 4.53 16.60
C ASP A 23 -7.27 4.64 17.42
N ALA A 24 -6.88 5.88 17.74
CA ALA A 24 -5.65 6.17 18.50
C ALA A 24 -5.64 5.62 19.93
N ASN A 25 -6.78 5.17 20.45
CA ASN A 25 -6.91 4.53 21.76
C ASN A 25 -7.15 3.02 21.60
N GLY A 26 -7.03 2.44 20.40
CA GLY A 26 -7.27 1.01 20.21
C GLY A 26 -8.76 0.62 20.22
N ARG A 27 -9.67 1.57 19.96
CA ARG A 27 -11.12 1.33 19.94
C ARG A 27 -11.67 1.23 18.53
N LEU A 28 -12.67 0.36 18.36
CA LEU A 28 -13.52 0.31 17.17
C LEU A 28 -14.85 0.99 17.51
N ALA A 29 -14.93 2.31 17.30
CA ALA A 29 -16.06 3.14 17.69
C ALA A 29 -16.53 4.06 16.54
N GLN A 30 -17.84 4.35 16.49
CA GLN A 30 -18.44 5.22 15.46
C GLN A 30 -17.94 6.67 15.56
N ASP A 31 -17.72 7.13 16.77
CA ASP A 31 -17.43 8.51 17.13
C ASP A 31 -16.03 8.97 16.63
N GLY A 32 -15.19 8.01 16.20
CA GLY A 32 -13.76 8.18 15.94
C GLY A 32 -13.33 8.29 14.47
N GLY A 33 -14.26 8.32 13.51
CA GLY A 33 -13.92 8.47 12.08
C GLY A 33 -13.71 7.15 11.33
N PHE A 34 -12.51 6.91 10.79
CA PHE A 34 -12.24 5.85 9.80
C PHE A 34 -12.29 4.40 10.35
N SER A 35 -12.12 4.19 11.66
CA SER A 35 -12.01 2.84 12.28
C SER A 35 -13.13 1.88 11.87
N GLY A 36 -12.79 0.59 11.77
CA GLY A 36 -13.74 -0.44 11.36
C GLY A 36 -13.12 -1.80 11.00
N LEU A 37 -13.99 -2.76 10.74
CA LEU A 37 -13.64 -3.95 9.97
C LEU A 37 -13.95 -3.69 8.50
N LEU A 38 -12.94 -3.80 7.65
CA LEU A 38 -13.09 -3.63 6.21
C LEU A 38 -12.82 -4.96 5.51
N HIS A 39 -13.50 -5.17 4.38
CA HIS A 39 -13.26 -6.27 3.48
C HIS A 39 -13.33 -5.73 2.04
N GLY A 40 -12.25 -5.90 1.28
CA GLY A 40 -12.07 -5.21 0.01
C GLY A 40 -12.16 -3.68 0.19
N ASP A 41 -12.99 -3.03 -0.62
CA ASP A 41 -13.23 -1.59 -0.61
C ASP A 41 -14.44 -1.19 0.28
N THR A 42 -14.87 -2.04 1.21
CA THR A 42 -16.06 -1.77 2.04
C THR A 42 -15.76 -1.85 3.52
N ARG A 43 -16.21 -0.86 4.30
CA ARG A 43 -16.31 -0.96 5.77
C ARG A 43 -17.57 -1.73 6.15
N MET A 44 -17.39 -2.98 6.56
CA MET A 44 -18.49 -3.86 6.95
C MET A 44 -18.99 -3.54 8.35
N LEU A 45 -18.08 -3.33 9.32
CA LEU A 45 -18.41 -3.04 10.72
C LEU A 45 -17.77 -1.71 11.14
N CYS A 46 -18.54 -0.81 11.74
CA CYS A 46 -18.09 0.51 12.20
C CYS A 46 -18.07 0.68 13.72
N GLN A 47 -18.60 -0.30 14.47
CA GLN A 47 -18.54 -0.30 15.93
C GLN A 47 -18.39 -1.71 16.50
N ALA A 48 -17.53 -1.84 17.51
CA ALA A 48 -17.35 -3.01 18.37
C ALA A 48 -16.82 -2.55 19.74
N THR A 49 -17.64 -1.82 20.48
CA THR A 49 -17.23 -1.22 21.76
C THR A 49 -17.43 -2.21 22.90
N VAL A 50 -16.37 -2.46 23.67
CA VAL A 50 -16.36 -3.38 24.82
C VAL A 50 -16.71 -2.62 26.11
N THR A 51 -17.53 -3.22 26.97
CA THR A 51 -17.77 -2.75 28.34
C THR A 51 -17.76 -3.91 29.33
N VAL A 52 -17.32 -3.63 30.56
CA VAL A 52 -17.38 -4.55 31.70
C VAL A 52 -18.18 -3.89 32.81
N ASN A 53 -19.28 -4.53 33.23
CA ASN A 53 -20.27 -3.99 34.17
C ASN A 53 -20.71 -2.56 33.80
N GLY A 54 -20.88 -2.29 32.50
CA GLY A 54 -21.28 -0.99 31.95
C GLY A 54 -20.14 0.04 31.83
N PHE A 55 -18.92 -0.28 32.24
CA PHE A 55 -17.77 0.63 32.14
C PHE A 55 -16.90 0.30 30.92
N SER A 56 -16.53 1.33 30.16
CA SER A 56 -15.55 1.18 29.07
C SER A 56 -14.13 1.02 29.64
N PRO A 57 -13.29 0.16 29.03
CA PRO A 57 -11.87 0.15 29.31
C PRO A 57 -11.22 1.50 29.01
N GLU A 58 -10.28 1.90 29.86
CA GLU A 58 -9.25 2.89 29.55
C GLU A 58 -8.05 2.15 29.01
N GLU A 59 -7.73 2.36 27.73
CA GLU A 59 -6.67 1.62 27.05
C GLU A 59 -5.27 2.08 27.51
N VAL A 60 -4.41 1.08 27.76
CA VAL A 60 -3.06 1.27 28.28
C VAL A 60 -2.02 0.93 27.21
N THR A 61 -2.20 -0.18 26.50
CA THR A 61 -1.30 -0.58 25.40
C THR A 61 -2.06 -1.11 24.20
N VAL A 62 -1.51 -0.84 23.02
CA VAL A 62 -1.88 -1.48 21.75
C VAL A 62 -0.63 -2.09 21.15
N GLU A 63 -0.64 -3.40 20.93
CA GLU A 63 0.51 -4.17 20.47
C GLU A 63 0.15 -4.93 19.19
N SER A 64 0.91 -4.69 18.12
CA SER A 64 0.88 -5.52 16.91
C SER A 64 1.76 -6.75 17.11
N ALA A 65 1.24 -7.92 16.71
CA ALA A 65 1.99 -9.16 16.66
C ALA A 65 1.85 -9.80 15.27
N PRO A 66 2.83 -10.63 14.86
CA PRO A 66 2.80 -11.26 13.55
C PRO A 66 1.54 -12.11 13.29
N GLY A 67 1.19 -12.28 12.02
CA GLY A 67 0.09 -13.13 11.60
C GLY A 67 -1.29 -12.52 11.83
N GLY A 68 -1.43 -11.21 11.61
CA GLY A 68 -2.72 -10.55 11.64
C GLY A 68 -3.25 -10.26 13.06
N VAL A 69 -2.38 -10.17 14.07
CA VAL A 69 -2.80 -10.08 15.49
C VAL A 69 -2.58 -8.68 16.06
N LEU A 70 -3.59 -8.17 16.76
CA LEU A 70 -3.52 -6.92 17.51
C LEU A 70 -4.07 -7.14 18.93
N ARG A 71 -3.31 -6.72 19.95
CA ARG A 71 -3.69 -6.83 21.36
C ARG A 71 -3.91 -5.45 21.96
N VAL A 72 -5.06 -5.24 22.59
CA VAL A 72 -5.38 -4.02 23.33
C VAL A 72 -5.56 -4.38 24.81
N ARG A 73 -4.72 -3.81 25.67
CA ARG A 73 -4.87 -3.96 27.13
C ARG A 73 -5.50 -2.70 27.69
N GLY A 74 -6.59 -2.84 28.43
CA GLY A 74 -7.27 -1.74 29.12
C GLY A 74 -7.58 -2.05 30.58
N LEU A 75 -7.84 -0.99 31.35
CA LEU A 75 -8.22 -1.05 32.76
C LEU A 75 -9.63 -0.53 32.96
N ILE A 76 -10.39 -1.14 33.88
CA ILE A 76 -11.71 -0.65 34.28
C ILE A 76 -11.58 0.15 35.58
N ARG A 77 -11.77 1.47 35.51
CA ARG A 77 -11.71 2.34 36.71
C ARG A 77 -13.03 2.42 37.47
N GLY A 78 -14.14 2.03 36.87
CA GLY A 78 -15.47 2.12 37.48
C GLY A 78 -15.80 1.01 38.49
N ILE A 79 -14.94 0.01 38.63
CA ILE A 79 -15.13 -1.12 39.56
C ILE A 79 -14.14 -0.96 40.71
N GLU A 80 -14.66 -0.80 41.93
CA GLU A 80 -13.84 -0.60 43.13
C GLU A 80 -13.00 -1.83 43.48
N GLY A 81 -11.74 -1.57 43.82
CA GLY A 81 -10.76 -2.56 44.26
C GLY A 81 -10.53 -2.55 45.78
N HIS A 82 -9.61 -3.40 46.24
CA HIS A 82 -9.09 -3.34 47.62
C HIS A 82 -8.15 -2.15 47.86
N THR A 83 -7.70 -1.48 46.79
CA THR A 83 -6.75 -0.36 46.82
C THR A 83 -7.24 0.76 45.91
N ALA A 84 -6.51 1.87 45.84
CA ALA A 84 -6.80 2.97 44.92
C ALA A 84 -6.51 2.61 43.43
N ASP A 85 -5.77 1.54 43.17
CA ASP A 85 -5.44 1.11 41.82
C ASP A 85 -6.60 0.31 41.19
N PRO A 86 -6.82 0.40 39.85
CA PRO A 86 -7.85 -0.37 39.17
C PRO A 86 -7.69 -1.88 39.39
N ALA A 87 -8.76 -2.54 39.83
CA ALA A 87 -8.75 -3.96 40.18
C ALA A 87 -9.11 -4.91 39.03
N VAL A 88 -9.46 -4.36 37.86
CA VAL A 88 -9.97 -5.13 36.72
C VAL A 88 -9.25 -4.69 35.45
N GLU A 89 -8.72 -5.68 34.73
CA GLU A 89 -8.13 -5.50 33.41
C GLU A 89 -8.94 -6.24 32.35
N VAL A 90 -8.91 -5.72 31.12
CA VAL A 90 -9.43 -6.38 29.93
C VAL A 90 -8.32 -6.49 28.91
N LEU A 91 -8.02 -7.70 28.47
CA LEU A 91 -7.17 -7.97 27.32
C LEU A 91 -8.05 -8.35 26.13
N GLN A 92 -8.06 -7.48 25.13
CA GLN A 92 -8.70 -7.69 23.84
C GLN A 92 -7.65 -8.23 22.87
N THR A 93 -7.92 -9.36 22.22
CA THR A 93 -7.06 -9.91 21.16
C THR A 93 -7.87 -10.02 19.87
N TRP A 94 -7.51 -9.21 18.90
CA TRP A 94 -8.02 -9.28 17.54
C TRP A 94 -7.10 -10.15 16.70
N THR A 95 -7.68 -11.10 15.98
CA THR A 95 -6.98 -11.95 15.01
C THR A 95 -7.69 -11.82 13.67
N VAL A 96 -6.98 -11.31 12.67
CA VAL A 96 -7.47 -11.11 11.31
C VAL A 96 -6.91 -12.20 10.42
N THR A 97 -7.79 -12.94 9.78
CA THR A 97 -7.49 -13.89 8.70
C THR A 97 -8.38 -13.56 7.50
N PRO A 98 -8.07 -14.05 6.29
CA PRO A 98 -8.87 -13.70 5.13
C PRO A 98 -10.36 -14.07 5.30
N GLY A 99 -11.23 -13.08 5.26
CA GLY A 99 -12.69 -13.21 5.40
C GLY A 99 -13.17 -13.42 6.83
N VAL A 100 -12.27 -13.47 7.83
CA VAL A 100 -12.63 -13.78 9.21
C VAL A 100 -11.85 -12.94 10.21
N VAL A 101 -12.57 -12.27 11.11
CA VAL A 101 -11.99 -11.56 12.25
C VAL A 101 -12.50 -12.17 13.54
N ARG A 102 -11.58 -12.61 14.39
CA ARG A 102 -11.87 -13.12 15.74
C ARG A 102 -11.49 -12.07 16.77
N HIS A 103 -12.37 -11.85 17.74
CA HIS A 103 -12.10 -10.98 18.88
C HIS A 103 -12.28 -11.77 20.19
N SER A 104 -11.16 -12.13 20.80
CA SER A 104 -11.11 -12.81 22.09
C SER A 104 -10.93 -11.78 23.21
N LEU A 105 -11.73 -11.90 24.26
CA LEU A 105 -11.79 -11.00 25.40
C LEU A 105 -11.43 -11.76 26.67
N LYS A 106 -10.46 -11.28 27.42
CA LYS A 106 -10.08 -11.84 28.71
C LYS A 106 -10.16 -10.79 29.79
N VAL A 107 -11.01 -11.01 30.78
CA VAL A 107 -11.15 -10.14 31.96
C VAL A 107 -10.41 -10.75 33.14
N GLY A 108 -9.39 -10.04 33.62
CA GLY A 108 -8.63 -10.38 34.82
C GLY A 108 -9.03 -9.47 35.98
N THR A 109 -8.97 -9.97 37.20
CA THR A 109 -9.18 -9.14 38.41
C THR A 109 -8.30 -9.56 39.58
N SER A 110 -7.97 -8.58 40.44
CA SER A 110 -7.32 -8.83 41.74
C SER A 110 -8.29 -9.24 42.85
N LEU A 111 -9.60 -9.06 42.64
CA LEU A 111 -10.67 -9.42 43.58
C LEU A 111 -10.81 -10.94 43.69
N ASP A 112 -11.27 -11.43 44.85
CA ASP A 112 -11.48 -12.88 45.05
C ASP A 112 -12.63 -13.41 44.18
N SER A 113 -13.65 -12.58 43.97
CA SER A 113 -14.81 -12.84 43.12
C SER A 113 -15.37 -11.52 42.59
N LEU A 114 -15.71 -11.49 41.31
CA LEU A 114 -16.34 -10.39 40.60
C LEU A 114 -17.46 -10.96 39.74
N ASP A 115 -18.70 -10.62 40.04
CA ASP A 115 -19.82 -10.87 39.14
C ASP A 115 -19.71 -9.92 37.95
N LEU A 116 -19.79 -10.50 36.76
CA LEU A 116 -19.37 -9.85 35.53
C LEU A 116 -20.48 -9.93 34.47
N GLU A 117 -20.81 -8.77 33.93
CA GLU A 117 -21.45 -8.57 32.63
C GLU A 117 -20.39 -8.01 31.67
N LEU A 118 -19.99 -8.81 30.70
CA LEU A 118 -19.18 -8.36 29.58
C LEU A 118 -20.10 -8.12 28.40
N ALA A 119 -20.03 -6.94 27.80
CA ALA A 119 -20.86 -6.60 26.65
C ALA A 119 -20.02 -6.03 25.49
N VAL A 120 -20.45 -6.35 24.26
CA VAL A 120 -19.91 -5.79 23.02
C VAL A 120 -21.05 -5.18 22.21
N ASP A 121 -20.95 -3.87 21.97
CA ASP A 121 -21.88 -3.12 21.14
C ASP A 121 -21.39 -3.05 19.69
N LEU A 122 -22.18 -3.62 18.79
CA LEU A 122 -21.87 -3.81 17.37
C LEU A 122 -22.75 -2.94 16.47
N ALA A 123 -22.15 -2.38 15.42
CA ALA A 123 -22.87 -1.67 14.36
C ALA A 123 -22.20 -1.86 13.00
N ALA A 124 -22.99 -2.13 11.97
CA ALA A 124 -22.55 -2.39 10.60
C ALA A 124 -23.16 -1.36 9.64
N ASP A 125 -22.38 -0.77 8.73
CA ASP A 125 -22.85 0.31 7.84
C ASP A 125 -22.61 0.10 6.34
N PHE A 126 -21.68 -0.78 5.95
CA PHE A 126 -21.33 -1.08 4.55
C PHE A 126 -20.88 0.15 3.75
N THR A 127 -20.19 1.09 4.41
CA THR A 127 -19.69 2.30 3.74
C THR A 127 -18.57 1.96 2.74
N ASP A 128 -18.73 2.41 1.49
CA ASP A 128 -17.70 2.26 0.44
C ASP A 128 -16.47 3.15 0.69
N MET A 129 -15.29 2.66 0.31
CA MET A 129 -14.00 3.34 0.49
C MET A 129 -13.96 4.73 -0.15
N ALA A 130 -14.60 4.90 -1.31
CA ALA A 130 -14.70 6.21 -1.98
C ALA A 130 -15.46 7.24 -1.13
N ALA A 131 -16.55 6.81 -0.47
CA ALA A 131 -17.29 7.68 0.44
C ALA A 131 -16.48 7.98 1.71
N ILE A 132 -15.77 6.98 2.25
CA ILE A 132 -14.90 7.14 3.42
C ILE A 132 -13.78 8.15 3.16
N ARG A 133 -13.14 8.13 1.98
CA ARG A 133 -12.14 9.13 1.57
C ARG A 133 -12.70 10.56 1.58
N LEU A 134 -13.99 10.71 1.32
CA LEU A 134 -14.71 11.98 1.39
C LEU A 134 -15.31 12.25 2.78
N SER A 135 -14.92 11.48 3.81
CA SER A 135 -15.50 11.56 5.16
C SER A 135 -17.04 11.48 5.16
N ARG A 136 -17.61 10.70 4.24
CA ARG A 136 -19.05 10.40 4.11
C ARG A 136 -19.27 8.96 4.58
N PHE A 137 -20.13 8.77 5.57
CA PHE A 137 -20.41 7.46 6.17
C PHE A 137 -21.89 7.10 6.05
N ALA A 138 -22.17 5.84 5.73
CA ALA A 138 -23.52 5.32 5.71
C ALA A 138 -24.08 5.20 7.13
N LYS A 139 -25.42 5.13 7.25
CA LYS A 139 -26.05 4.87 8.54
C LYS A 139 -25.95 3.38 8.89
N PRO A 140 -25.77 3.04 10.18
CA PRO A 140 -25.82 1.66 10.63
C PRO A 140 -27.13 0.96 10.25
N GLN A 141 -27.03 -0.32 9.97
CA GLN A 141 -28.13 -1.18 9.57
C GLN A 141 -28.41 -2.22 10.66
N ARG A 142 -29.66 -2.66 10.78
CA ARG A 142 -30.04 -3.71 11.72
C ARG A 142 -29.69 -5.10 11.17
N PRO A 143 -29.19 -6.02 12.01
CA PRO A 143 -29.03 -7.41 11.60
C PRO A 143 -30.38 -8.12 11.52
N GLU A 144 -30.41 -9.17 10.72
CA GLU A 144 -31.37 -10.26 10.81
C GLU A 144 -30.80 -11.36 11.72
N PRO A 145 -31.60 -11.96 12.62
CA PRO A 145 -31.19 -13.15 13.37
C PRO A 145 -30.93 -14.30 12.38
N ALA A 146 -29.73 -14.89 12.41
CA ALA A 146 -29.42 -16.08 11.61
C ALA A 146 -29.68 -17.37 12.40
N ASP A 147 -29.40 -17.36 13.70
CA ASP A 147 -29.82 -18.35 14.70
C ASP A 147 -29.79 -17.71 16.11
N ASP A 148 -29.97 -18.51 17.18
CA ASP A 148 -30.01 -18.03 18.58
C ASP A 148 -28.69 -17.36 19.05
N HIS A 149 -27.58 -17.56 18.34
CA HIS A 149 -26.24 -17.09 18.71
C HIS A 149 -25.50 -16.39 17.57
N SER A 150 -26.18 -16.13 16.45
CA SER A 150 -25.59 -15.47 15.29
C SER A 150 -26.47 -14.39 14.66
N LEU A 151 -25.81 -13.33 14.22
CA LEU A 151 -26.40 -12.15 13.61
C LEU A 151 -25.89 -12.04 12.19
N ARG A 152 -26.75 -11.65 11.26
CA ARG A 152 -26.36 -11.44 9.87
C ARG A 152 -26.82 -10.08 9.37
N TRP A 153 -25.91 -9.37 8.72
CA TRP A 153 -26.22 -8.20 7.91
C TRP A 153 -25.99 -8.53 6.44
N HIS A 154 -26.82 -7.97 5.57
CA HIS A 154 -26.69 -8.08 4.13
C HIS A 154 -26.87 -6.72 3.47
N ASN A 155 -26.01 -6.40 2.51
CA ASN A 155 -26.10 -5.17 1.72
C ASN A 155 -25.50 -5.41 0.33
N ASP A 156 -26.32 -5.43 -0.72
CA ASP A 156 -25.90 -5.48 -2.12
C ASP A 156 -24.77 -6.50 -2.41
N GLY A 157 -24.98 -7.77 -2.10
CA GLY A 157 -23.99 -8.84 -2.33
C GLY A 157 -22.88 -8.93 -1.28
N ARG A 158 -22.92 -8.10 -0.24
CA ARG A 158 -22.01 -8.13 0.90
C ARG A 158 -22.71 -8.74 2.10
N THR A 159 -22.00 -9.60 2.82
CA THR A 159 -22.53 -10.27 4.00
C THR A 159 -21.56 -10.15 5.15
N LEU A 160 -22.07 -9.73 6.30
CA LEU A 160 -21.37 -9.80 7.59
C LEU A 160 -22.16 -10.76 8.48
N SER A 161 -21.55 -11.86 8.88
CA SER A 161 -22.12 -12.77 9.88
C SER A 161 -21.29 -12.69 11.15
N VAL A 162 -21.93 -12.41 12.28
CA VAL A 162 -21.28 -12.40 13.60
C VAL A 162 -21.81 -13.57 14.41
N SER A 163 -20.91 -14.35 15.01
CA SER A 163 -21.26 -15.41 15.95
C SER A 163 -20.49 -15.24 17.27
N ALA A 164 -21.14 -15.57 18.38
CA ALA A 164 -20.56 -15.51 19.72
C ALA A 164 -20.57 -16.90 20.35
N PRO A 165 -19.56 -17.75 20.08
CA PRO A 165 -19.52 -19.09 20.66
C PRO A 165 -19.36 -18.99 22.18
N GLY A 166 -20.39 -19.43 22.92
CA GLY A 166 -20.31 -19.46 24.38
C GLY A 166 -19.23 -20.44 24.85
N ARG A 167 -18.19 -19.93 25.52
CA ARG A 167 -17.35 -20.73 26.42
C ARG A 167 -17.49 -20.15 27.82
N ASN A 168 -18.00 -20.98 28.73
CA ASN A 168 -18.29 -20.69 30.15
C ASN A 168 -19.37 -19.63 30.44
N GLY A 169 -20.48 -19.70 29.71
CA GLY A 169 -21.68 -18.89 29.92
C GLY A 169 -22.34 -18.64 28.57
N GLY A 170 -23.63 -18.95 28.43
CA GLY A 170 -24.34 -18.73 27.16
C GLY A 170 -24.29 -17.25 26.80
N ALA A 171 -23.79 -16.93 25.60
CA ALA A 171 -23.91 -15.59 25.06
C ALA A 171 -25.36 -15.40 24.60
N SER A 172 -26.01 -14.34 25.07
CA SER A 172 -27.29 -13.92 24.49
C SER A 172 -27.04 -12.71 23.58
N ALA A 173 -27.51 -12.80 22.35
CA ALA A 173 -27.55 -11.66 21.45
C ALA A 173 -28.93 -11.00 21.58
N SER A 174 -28.97 -9.72 21.94
CA SER A 174 -30.21 -8.94 21.93
C SER A 174 -30.02 -7.72 21.05
N ALA A 175 -30.84 -7.58 20.01
CA ALA A 175 -31.03 -6.29 19.35
C ALA A 175 -31.70 -5.37 20.38
N ALA A 176 -31.04 -4.28 20.77
CA ALA A 176 -31.63 -3.33 21.70
C ALA A 176 -32.81 -2.63 21.00
N GLY A 177 -34.03 -3.13 21.21
CA GLY A 177 -35.25 -2.41 20.85
C GLY A 177 -35.43 -1.26 21.83
N ALA A 178 -35.29 -0.02 21.35
CA ALA A 178 -35.66 1.15 22.12
C ALA A 178 -37.10 0.96 22.63
N ALA A 179 -37.27 0.87 23.95
CA ALA A 179 -38.57 1.03 24.57
C ALA A 179 -39.12 2.39 24.11
N ALA A 180 -40.29 2.37 23.47
CA ALA A 180 -40.97 3.58 23.01
C ALA A 180 -41.21 4.51 24.20
N GLY A 181 -40.39 5.55 24.33
CA GLY A 181 -40.40 6.42 25.50
C GLY A 181 -39.44 7.60 25.36
N THR A 182 -39.84 8.57 24.53
CA THR A 182 -39.46 9.99 24.56
C THR A 182 -37.97 10.39 24.43
N SER A 183 -37.73 11.23 23.40
CA SER A 183 -36.52 11.99 23.04
C SER A 183 -35.38 11.26 22.32
N GLY A 184 -35.45 11.31 20.98
CA GLY A 184 -34.38 11.89 20.14
C GLY A 184 -32.99 11.26 20.06
N ASP A 185 -32.64 10.18 20.76
CA ASP A 185 -31.29 9.62 20.71
C ASP A 185 -31.11 8.53 19.65
N ALA A 186 -30.09 8.72 18.79
CA ALA A 186 -29.70 7.88 17.65
C ALA A 186 -29.15 6.48 18.01
N ARG A 187 -29.48 5.92 19.18
CA ARG A 187 -29.01 4.59 19.66
C ARG A 187 -29.79 3.41 19.05
N GLY A 188 -30.59 3.64 18.01
CA GLY A 188 -31.64 2.73 17.54
C GLY A 188 -31.18 1.50 16.75
N ASP A 189 -29.92 1.41 16.32
CA ASP A 189 -29.44 0.38 15.39
C ASP A 189 -28.13 -0.32 15.83
N VAL A 190 -27.83 -0.26 17.13
CA VAL A 190 -26.70 -0.98 17.76
C VAL A 190 -27.19 -2.33 18.30
N THR A 191 -26.46 -3.40 18.00
CA THR A 191 -26.73 -4.74 18.52
C THR A 191 -25.76 -5.10 19.62
N ARG A 192 -26.25 -5.68 20.72
CA ARG A 192 -25.43 -6.00 21.89
C ARG A 192 -25.25 -7.51 22.06
N LEU A 193 -24.00 -7.94 22.16
CA LEU A 193 -23.62 -9.27 22.65
C LEU A 193 -23.35 -9.17 24.16
N VAL A 194 -23.92 -10.07 24.96
CA VAL A 194 -23.73 -10.09 26.42
C VAL A 194 -23.31 -11.47 26.91
N TRP A 195 -22.29 -11.49 27.75
CA TRP A 195 -21.86 -12.65 28.52
C TRP A 195 -21.95 -12.34 30.02
N HIS A 196 -22.51 -13.28 30.78
CA HIS A 196 -22.54 -13.23 32.23
C HIS A 196 -21.67 -14.34 32.82
N GLY A 197 -20.99 -14.02 33.92
CA GLY A 197 -20.24 -15.01 34.68
C GLY A 197 -19.53 -14.40 35.87
N THR A 198 -18.51 -15.10 36.36
CA THR A 198 -17.71 -14.67 37.51
C THR A 198 -16.23 -14.74 37.15
N ALA A 199 -15.51 -13.65 37.40
CA ALA A 199 -14.04 -13.62 37.38
C ALA A 199 -13.51 -13.61 38.83
N GLY A 200 -12.28 -14.04 39.03
CA GLY A 200 -11.62 -13.91 40.33
C GLY A 200 -10.12 -13.99 40.22
N ARG A 201 -9.42 -13.79 41.34
CA ARG A 201 -7.95 -13.85 41.40
C ARG A 201 -7.44 -15.19 40.86
N GLY A 202 -6.64 -15.13 39.80
CA GLY A 202 -6.11 -16.31 39.10
C GLY A 202 -7.14 -17.13 38.30
N ARG A 203 -8.39 -16.65 38.20
CA ARG A 203 -9.51 -17.25 37.46
C ARG A 203 -10.12 -16.20 36.53
N PRO A 204 -9.48 -15.89 35.40
CA PRO A 204 -10.01 -14.90 34.46
C PRO A 204 -11.32 -15.38 33.82
N PHE A 205 -12.12 -14.43 33.36
CA PHE A 205 -13.29 -14.70 32.52
C PHE A 205 -12.90 -14.52 31.05
N ASP A 206 -13.21 -15.50 30.21
CA ASP A 206 -12.90 -15.48 28.78
C ASP A 206 -14.20 -15.45 27.96
N ALA A 207 -14.24 -14.61 26.93
CA ALA A 207 -15.31 -14.57 25.94
C ALA A 207 -14.72 -14.40 24.54
N GLU A 208 -15.51 -14.74 23.52
CA GLU A 208 -15.08 -14.62 22.13
C GLU A 208 -16.28 -14.38 21.23
N TRP A 209 -16.07 -13.57 20.20
CA TRP A 209 -16.95 -13.50 19.04
C TRP A 209 -16.13 -13.45 17.75
N GLN A 210 -16.78 -13.80 16.64
CA GLN A 210 -16.18 -13.88 15.33
C GLN A 210 -17.07 -13.16 14.31
N ALA A 211 -16.47 -12.33 13.47
CA ALA A 211 -17.06 -11.82 12.23
C ALA A 211 -16.57 -12.66 11.05
N VAL A 212 -17.49 -13.06 10.19
CA VAL A 212 -17.24 -13.63 8.85
C VAL A 212 -17.72 -12.59 7.84
N LEU A 213 -16.81 -12.13 6.99
CA LEU A 213 -17.00 -11.06 6.02
C LEU A 213 -16.89 -11.67 4.62
N ASP A 214 -17.88 -11.43 3.78
CA ASP A 214 -17.91 -11.90 2.40
C ASP A 214 -18.48 -10.83 1.47
N GLU A 215 -17.97 -10.78 0.24
CA GLU A 215 -18.42 -9.87 -0.81
C GLU A 215 -18.44 -10.60 -2.15
N THR A 216 -19.62 -10.90 -2.68
CA THR A 216 -19.78 -11.74 -3.89
C THR A 216 -19.25 -11.08 -5.15
N GLU A 217 -19.10 -9.74 -5.18
CA GLU A 217 -18.66 -8.96 -6.35
C GLU A 217 -17.23 -8.39 -6.22
N SER A 218 -16.44 -8.84 -5.24
CA SER A 218 -15.02 -8.41 -5.11
C SER A 218 -14.18 -8.71 -6.36
N ALA A 219 -13.31 -7.77 -6.75
CA ALA A 219 -12.34 -8.03 -7.82
C ALA A 219 -11.19 -8.96 -7.38
N VAL A 220 -10.94 -9.01 -6.07
CA VAL A 220 -9.80 -9.70 -5.45
C VAL A 220 -10.25 -10.70 -4.39
N VAL A 221 -9.40 -11.69 -4.14
CA VAL A 221 -9.58 -12.73 -3.12
C VAL A 221 -8.28 -12.96 -2.38
N ALA A 222 -8.34 -13.72 -1.30
CA ALA A 222 -7.15 -14.19 -0.61
C ALA A 222 -6.31 -15.05 -1.57
N ALA A 223 -5.00 -14.82 -1.58
CA ALA A 223 -4.08 -15.75 -2.23
C ALA A 223 -3.93 -17.03 -1.40
N ALA A 224 -3.45 -18.10 -2.04
CA ALA A 224 -2.93 -19.24 -1.30
C ALA A 224 -1.80 -18.79 -0.34
N PRO A 225 -1.75 -19.32 0.89
CA PRO A 225 -0.68 -19.01 1.84
C PRO A 225 0.69 -19.29 1.21
N SER A 226 1.64 -18.39 1.43
CA SER A 226 3.03 -18.62 1.05
C SER A 226 3.89 -18.67 2.30
N SER A 227 4.81 -19.62 2.34
CA SER A 227 5.96 -19.51 3.23
C SER A 227 6.98 -18.62 2.55
N LEU A 228 6.85 -17.29 2.66
CA LEU A 228 8.01 -16.42 2.45
C LEU A 228 9.09 -16.96 3.40
N ALA A 229 10.11 -17.64 2.86
CA ALA A 229 11.22 -18.10 3.67
C ALA A 229 11.81 -16.84 4.29
N VAL A 230 11.85 -16.76 5.61
CA VAL A 230 12.34 -15.56 6.31
C VAL A 230 13.87 -15.67 6.43
N PRO A 231 14.68 -15.07 5.54
CA PRO A 231 16.12 -15.00 5.77
C PRO A 231 16.47 -14.09 6.95
N ALA A 232 15.50 -13.34 7.51
CA ALA A 232 15.72 -12.44 8.65
C ALA A 232 16.25 -13.16 9.91
N MET A 233 16.24 -14.50 9.96
CA MET A 233 16.90 -15.24 11.04
C MET A 233 18.43 -15.30 10.92
N ALA A 234 19.00 -15.04 9.74
CA ALA A 234 20.45 -14.97 9.53
C ALA A 234 21.05 -13.61 9.95
N LEU A 235 20.20 -12.58 10.12
CA LEU A 235 20.64 -11.26 10.57
C LEU A 235 20.86 -11.23 12.09
N PRO A 236 21.89 -10.52 12.59
CA PRO A 236 22.01 -10.20 14.01
C PRO A 236 20.78 -9.46 14.54
N ALA A 237 20.44 -9.65 15.82
CA ALA A 237 19.39 -8.85 16.46
C ALA A 237 19.74 -7.35 16.38
N GLY A 238 18.78 -6.53 15.97
CA GLY A 238 18.96 -5.09 15.82
C GLY A 238 17.91 -4.45 14.91
N PRO A 239 17.98 -3.13 14.70
CA PRO A 239 17.00 -2.35 13.92
C PRO A 239 16.67 -2.95 12.55
N LEU A 240 17.68 -3.31 11.76
CA LEU A 240 17.50 -3.86 10.42
C LEU A 240 16.75 -5.20 10.42
N ARG A 241 17.04 -6.07 11.40
CA ARG A 241 16.33 -7.34 11.55
C ARG A 241 14.87 -7.12 11.95
N THR A 242 14.60 -6.17 12.84
CA THR A 242 13.24 -5.82 13.26
C THR A 242 12.43 -5.27 12.08
N LEU A 243 12.99 -4.32 11.33
CA LEU A 243 12.38 -3.78 10.11
C LEU A 243 12.06 -4.89 9.12
N LEU A 244 13.05 -5.72 8.74
CA LEU A 244 12.83 -6.79 7.77
C LEU A 244 11.77 -7.80 8.23
N LYS A 245 11.79 -8.19 9.51
CA LYS A 245 10.79 -9.12 10.06
C LYS A 245 9.38 -8.52 9.99
N ASN A 246 9.22 -7.27 10.40
CA ASN A 246 7.94 -6.59 10.40
C ASN A 246 7.42 -6.36 8.97
N SER A 247 8.30 -5.99 8.05
CA SER A 247 7.95 -5.80 6.65
C SER A 247 7.54 -7.10 5.94
N LEU A 248 8.21 -8.22 6.21
CA LEU A 248 7.80 -9.52 5.66
C LEU A 248 6.45 -9.99 6.21
N ASP A 249 6.17 -9.71 7.48
CA ASP A 249 4.86 -9.95 8.11
C ASP A 249 3.75 -9.09 7.48
N GLU A 250 4.03 -7.83 7.17
CA GLU A 250 3.09 -6.96 6.44
C GLU A 250 2.81 -7.45 5.03
N LEU A 251 3.87 -7.82 4.31
CA LEU A 251 3.74 -8.35 2.95
C LEU A 251 2.91 -9.63 2.90
N ASP A 252 3.05 -10.51 3.89
CA ASP A 252 2.18 -11.69 4.00
C ASP A 252 0.71 -11.28 4.18
N GLY A 253 0.44 -10.29 5.04
CA GLY A 253 -0.88 -9.70 5.23
C GLY A 253 -1.46 -8.98 4.00
N LEU A 254 -0.62 -8.56 3.04
CA LEU A 254 -1.01 -7.87 1.80
C LEU A 254 -1.21 -8.82 0.60
N ARG A 255 -0.93 -10.12 0.75
CA ARG A 255 -0.93 -11.07 -0.38
C ARG A 255 -2.35 -11.37 -0.86
N MET A 256 -2.61 -11.11 -2.15
CA MET A 256 -3.91 -11.29 -2.81
C MET A 256 -3.80 -12.07 -4.11
N ALA A 257 -4.94 -12.53 -4.61
CA ALA A 257 -5.09 -13.02 -5.97
C ALA A 257 -6.36 -12.43 -6.60
N THR A 258 -6.49 -12.54 -7.91
CA THR A 258 -7.75 -12.19 -8.58
C THR A 258 -8.66 -13.41 -8.62
N ARG A 259 -9.96 -13.20 -8.80
CA ARG A 259 -10.89 -14.33 -8.97
C ARG A 259 -10.64 -15.16 -10.22
N ARG A 260 -10.11 -14.53 -11.28
CA ARG A 260 -9.80 -15.19 -12.54
C ARG A 260 -8.58 -16.10 -12.42
N LEU A 261 -7.62 -15.72 -11.58
CA LEU A 261 -6.37 -16.46 -11.34
C LEU A 261 -6.06 -16.57 -9.84
N PRO A 262 -6.79 -17.42 -9.09
CA PRO A 262 -6.59 -17.58 -7.64
C PRO A 262 -5.23 -18.19 -7.27
N ASP A 263 -4.54 -18.82 -8.22
CA ASP A 263 -3.20 -19.41 -8.07
C ASP A 263 -2.06 -18.45 -8.43
N ALA A 264 -2.36 -17.22 -8.86
CA ALA A 264 -1.39 -16.22 -9.29
C ALA A 264 -1.34 -15.05 -8.28
N PRO A 265 -0.54 -15.17 -7.21
CA PRO A 265 -0.51 -14.16 -6.15
C PRO A 265 0.20 -12.88 -6.60
N PHE A 266 -0.28 -11.76 -6.07
CA PHE A 266 0.35 -10.44 -6.13
C PHE A 266 0.23 -9.77 -4.74
N MET A 267 0.87 -8.61 -4.58
CA MET A 267 0.73 -7.78 -3.37
C MET A 267 -0.26 -6.65 -3.60
N ALA A 268 -1.27 -6.51 -2.74
CA ALA A 268 -2.12 -5.33 -2.71
C ALA A 268 -1.26 -4.07 -2.51
N ALA A 269 -1.57 -2.95 -3.18
CA ALA A 269 -0.75 -1.74 -3.11
C ALA A 269 -0.58 -1.26 -1.66
N GLY A 270 -1.69 -1.04 -0.96
CA GLY A 270 -1.67 -0.95 0.49
C GLY A 270 -2.94 -0.46 1.14
N ALA A 271 -2.97 -0.65 2.45
CA ALA A 271 -4.15 -0.45 3.25
C ALA A 271 -4.21 0.99 3.79
N PRO A 272 -5.39 1.62 3.78
CA PRO A 272 -6.67 1.09 3.31
C PRO A 272 -7.03 1.54 1.89
N TRP A 273 -6.37 2.57 1.37
CA TRP A 273 -6.87 3.32 0.23
C TRP A 273 -6.69 2.62 -1.12
N TYR A 274 -5.66 1.78 -1.20
CA TYR A 274 -5.18 1.13 -2.42
C TYR A 274 -5.13 -0.39 -2.19
N PHE A 275 -6.08 -0.94 -1.42
CA PHE A 275 -6.06 -2.32 -0.95
C PHE A 275 -6.61 -3.30 -2.01
N THR A 276 -6.02 -3.24 -3.20
CA THR A 276 -6.37 -4.05 -4.38
C THR A 276 -5.16 -4.15 -5.32
N LEU A 277 -5.32 -4.74 -6.50
CA LEU A 277 -4.29 -4.82 -7.53
C LEU A 277 -4.01 -3.43 -8.14
N PHE A 278 -2.79 -2.97 -7.96
CA PHE A 278 -2.18 -1.85 -8.66
C PHE A 278 -0.96 -2.37 -9.42
N GLY A 279 -0.96 -2.25 -10.75
CA GLY A 279 0.04 -2.88 -11.60
C GLY A 279 1.46 -2.48 -11.24
N ARG A 280 1.72 -1.17 -11.18
CA ARG A 280 3.04 -0.61 -10.83
C ARG A 280 3.51 -1.03 -9.44
N ASP A 281 2.67 -0.88 -8.43
CA ASP A 281 2.99 -1.21 -7.04
C ASP A 281 3.33 -2.69 -6.89
N SER A 282 2.49 -3.56 -7.46
CA SER A 282 2.73 -5.01 -7.44
C SER A 282 4.01 -5.38 -8.19
N LEU A 283 4.30 -4.73 -9.32
CA LEU A 283 5.54 -4.94 -10.07
C LEU A 283 6.77 -4.54 -9.27
N TRP A 284 6.78 -3.36 -8.64
CA TRP A 284 7.92 -2.93 -7.81
C TRP A 284 8.10 -3.78 -6.56
N ALA A 285 7.00 -4.12 -5.86
CA ALA A 285 7.06 -5.03 -4.73
C ALA A 285 7.65 -6.39 -5.14
N ALA A 286 7.20 -6.96 -6.27
CA ALA A 286 7.75 -8.19 -6.81
C ALA A 286 9.23 -8.08 -7.19
N ARG A 287 9.67 -6.95 -7.78
CA ARG A 287 11.09 -6.71 -8.13
C ARG A 287 11.98 -6.63 -6.89
N PHE A 288 11.53 -5.95 -5.84
CA PHE A 288 12.25 -5.91 -4.56
C PHE A 288 12.30 -7.27 -3.86
N LEU A 289 11.24 -8.06 -3.97
CA LEU A 289 11.14 -9.39 -3.35
C LEU A 289 11.70 -10.53 -4.20
N LEU A 290 12.07 -10.28 -5.47
CA LEU A 290 12.58 -11.30 -6.38
C LEU A 290 13.74 -12.14 -5.84
N PRO A 291 14.70 -11.60 -5.05
CA PRO A 291 15.73 -12.41 -4.40
C PRO A 291 15.17 -13.48 -3.46
N LEU A 292 13.98 -13.27 -2.89
CA LEU A 292 13.35 -14.08 -1.85
C LEU A 292 12.21 -14.97 -2.40
N ASP A 293 11.39 -14.45 -3.31
CA ASP A 293 10.17 -15.11 -3.80
C ASP A 293 9.98 -14.89 -5.32
N ALA A 294 10.57 -15.79 -6.13
CA ALA A 294 10.33 -15.82 -7.57
C ALA A 294 8.90 -16.25 -7.93
N GLY A 295 8.19 -16.92 -7.01
CA GLY A 295 6.79 -17.31 -7.17
C GLY A 295 5.86 -16.11 -7.16
N LEU A 296 6.10 -15.12 -6.30
CA LEU A 296 5.38 -13.84 -6.30
C LEU A 296 5.58 -13.07 -7.61
N ALA A 297 6.82 -13.01 -8.11
CA ALA A 297 7.09 -12.38 -9.41
C ALA A 297 6.32 -13.08 -10.54
N THR A 298 6.33 -14.42 -10.55
CA THR A 298 5.59 -15.22 -11.52
C THR A 298 4.08 -14.98 -11.43
N GLY A 299 3.51 -14.99 -10.21
CA GLY A 299 2.10 -14.72 -9.96
C GLY A 299 1.68 -13.31 -10.39
N THR A 300 2.51 -12.31 -10.07
CA THR A 300 2.27 -10.91 -10.46
C THR A 300 2.26 -10.74 -11.98
N LEU A 301 3.25 -11.32 -12.68
CA LEU A 301 3.32 -11.27 -14.14
C LEU A 301 2.11 -11.95 -14.80
N ARG A 302 1.73 -13.16 -14.32
CA ARG A 302 0.56 -13.90 -14.80
C ARG A 302 -0.73 -13.11 -14.59
N THR A 303 -0.93 -12.58 -13.38
CA THR A 303 -2.11 -11.78 -13.05
C THR A 303 -2.22 -10.56 -13.94
N LEU A 304 -1.15 -9.80 -14.14
CA LEU A 304 -1.20 -8.61 -15.00
C LEU A 304 -1.35 -8.95 -16.49
N ALA A 305 -0.82 -10.09 -16.95
CA ALA A 305 -0.98 -10.55 -18.33
C ALA A 305 -2.43 -10.95 -18.66
N GLU A 306 -3.18 -11.49 -17.69
CA GLU A 306 -4.59 -11.85 -17.83
C GLU A 306 -5.49 -10.64 -18.10
N PHE A 307 -5.11 -9.48 -17.59
CA PHE A 307 -5.80 -8.21 -17.78
C PHE A 307 -5.04 -7.28 -18.74
N GLN A 308 -4.18 -7.82 -19.61
CA GLN A 308 -3.47 -7.01 -20.59
C GLN A 308 -4.46 -6.44 -21.61
N GLY A 309 -4.30 -5.15 -21.91
CA GLY A 309 -5.14 -4.42 -22.86
C GLY A 309 -5.17 -5.09 -24.23
N SER A 310 -6.34 -5.11 -24.85
CA SER A 310 -6.58 -5.73 -26.16
C SER A 310 -7.27 -4.80 -27.16
N ALA A 311 -7.80 -3.68 -26.67
CA ALA A 311 -8.46 -2.66 -27.48
C ALA A 311 -7.90 -1.26 -27.18
N THR A 312 -8.26 -0.29 -28.03
CA THR A 312 -8.04 1.14 -27.75
C THR A 312 -9.33 1.70 -27.17
N VAL A 313 -9.35 2.03 -25.87
CA VAL A 313 -10.53 2.55 -25.17
C VAL A 313 -10.12 3.78 -24.36
N PRO A 314 -10.43 5.01 -24.83
CA PRO A 314 -10.01 6.26 -24.18
C PRO A 314 -10.45 6.37 -22.70
N ASP A 315 -11.69 5.98 -22.39
CA ASP A 315 -12.26 6.11 -21.04
C ASP A 315 -11.51 5.30 -19.97
N SER A 316 -10.95 4.15 -20.34
CA SER A 316 -10.11 3.32 -19.47
C SER A 316 -8.61 3.52 -19.71
N ALA A 317 -8.22 4.40 -20.64
CA ALA A 317 -6.86 4.55 -21.15
C ALA A 317 -6.22 3.24 -21.67
N GLU A 318 -7.06 2.28 -22.09
CA GLU A 318 -6.63 0.99 -22.60
C GLU A 318 -6.01 1.14 -23.99
N GLU A 319 -4.90 0.44 -24.21
CA GLU A 319 -4.27 0.28 -25.50
C GLU A 319 -3.86 -1.20 -25.68
N PRO A 320 -3.80 -1.71 -26.92
CA PRO A 320 -3.37 -3.08 -27.17
C PRO A 320 -1.97 -3.35 -26.59
N GLY A 321 -1.86 -4.38 -25.74
CA GLY A 321 -0.63 -4.79 -25.09
C GLY A 321 -0.29 -4.05 -23.78
N LYS A 322 -1.04 -3.00 -23.42
CA LYS A 322 -0.79 -2.19 -22.22
C LYS A 322 -1.13 -2.94 -20.94
N ILE A 323 -0.33 -2.73 -19.91
CA ILE A 323 -0.57 -3.30 -18.57
C ILE A 323 -1.32 -2.27 -17.71
N LEU A 324 -2.36 -2.72 -17.01
CA LEU A 324 -3.24 -1.86 -16.23
C LEU A 324 -2.55 -1.07 -15.11
N HIS A 325 -3.19 0.03 -14.74
CA HIS A 325 -2.90 0.83 -13.55
C HIS A 325 -3.51 0.16 -12.32
N GLU A 326 -4.82 -0.01 -12.28
CA GLU A 326 -5.53 -0.62 -11.13
C GLU A 326 -6.76 -1.44 -11.55
N LEU A 327 -7.15 -2.35 -10.66
CA LEU A 327 -8.36 -3.16 -10.74
C LEU A 327 -9.21 -2.98 -9.48
N ARG A 328 -10.48 -2.64 -9.64
CA ARG A 328 -11.47 -2.50 -8.56
C ARG A 328 -12.75 -3.25 -8.88
N ALA A 329 -13.56 -3.50 -7.85
CA ALA A 329 -14.87 -4.14 -8.01
C ALA A 329 -15.89 -3.22 -8.69
N LYS A 330 -15.80 -1.91 -8.45
CA LYS A 330 -16.73 -0.89 -8.94
C LYS A 330 -15.94 0.31 -9.45
N GLU A 331 -16.63 1.18 -10.19
CA GLU A 331 -16.11 2.48 -10.62
C GLU A 331 -15.68 3.30 -9.40
N LEU A 332 -14.51 3.93 -9.47
CA LEU A 332 -14.04 4.87 -8.46
C LEU A 332 -14.43 6.29 -8.87
N VAL A 333 -15.18 6.99 -8.01
CA VAL A 333 -15.59 8.37 -8.24
C VAL A 333 -15.11 9.26 -7.08
N LEU A 334 -14.21 10.19 -7.37
CA LEU A 334 -13.74 11.21 -6.44
C LEU A 334 -14.09 12.59 -7.00
N GLU A 335 -15.34 13.04 -6.75
CA GLU A 335 -15.90 14.28 -7.30
C GLU A 335 -15.06 15.52 -6.99
N SER A 336 -14.43 15.58 -5.81
CA SER A 336 -13.56 16.69 -5.40
C SER A 336 -12.28 16.80 -6.22
N GLU A 337 -11.88 15.73 -6.89
CA GLU A 337 -10.67 15.63 -7.71
C GLU A 337 -11.01 15.60 -9.21
N GLY A 338 -12.30 15.62 -9.58
CA GLY A 338 -12.74 15.43 -10.96
C GLY A 338 -12.45 14.04 -11.52
N LEU A 339 -12.15 13.07 -10.65
CA LEU A 339 -11.67 11.74 -11.04
C LEU A 339 -12.83 10.73 -11.13
N ARG A 340 -12.90 10.02 -12.25
CA ARG A 340 -13.82 8.90 -12.49
C ARG A 340 -13.05 7.79 -13.22
N LEU A 341 -12.77 6.70 -12.52
CA LEU A 341 -11.98 5.59 -13.07
C LEU A 341 -12.85 4.34 -13.21
N PRO A 342 -12.88 3.70 -14.41
CA PRO A 342 -13.58 2.44 -14.59
C PRO A 342 -12.95 1.32 -13.76
N PRO A 343 -13.68 0.21 -13.50
CA PRO A 343 -13.20 -0.90 -12.68
C PRO A 343 -11.86 -1.50 -13.13
N VAL A 344 -11.55 -1.47 -14.43
CA VAL A 344 -10.22 -1.78 -14.96
C VAL A 344 -9.69 -0.52 -15.64
N TYR A 345 -8.65 0.07 -15.07
CA TYR A 345 -8.08 1.33 -15.55
C TYR A 345 -6.62 1.14 -15.94
N TYR A 346 -6.20 1.73 -17.07
CA TYR A 346 -4.88 1.56 -17.68
C TYR A 346 -4.08 2.87 -17.75
N GLY A 347 -4.46 3.92 -17.00
CA GLY A 347 -3.74 5.19 -16.93
C GLY A 347 -2.40 5.11 -16.18
N ALA A 348 -1.50 4.25 -16.64
CA ALA A 348 -0.14 4.07 -16.14
C ALA A 348 0.82 3.98 -17.33
N VAL A 349 1.72 4.95 -17.46
CA VAL A 349 2.70 4.97 -18.57
C VAL A 349 3.92 4.07 -18.29
N ASP A 350 4.14 3.72 -17.03
CA ASP A 350 5.30 2.92 -16.57
C ASP A 350 5.01 1.42 -16.44
N SER A 351 3.76 1.01 -16.15
CA SER A 351 3.38 -0.39 -15.88
C SER A 351 3.84 -1.38 -16.96
N THR A 352 3.66 -1.07 -18.24
CA THR A 352 4.05 -1.97 -19.35
C THR A 352 5.57 -2.20 -19.38
N SER A 353 6.36 -1.13 -19.28
CA SER A 353 7.82 -1.22 -19.22
C SER A 353 8.29 -1.96 -17.96
N LEU A 354 7.67 -1.69 -16.81
CA LEU A 354 7.99 -2.37 -15.55
C LEU A 354 7.65 -3.87 -15.59
N TRP A 355 6.57 -4.26 -16.28
CA TRP A 355 6.20 -5.67 -16.48
C TRP A 355 7.26 -6.41 -17.30
N LEU A 356 7.70 -5.80 -18.41
CA LEU A 356 8.78 -6.35 -19.24
C LEU A 356 10.11 -6.44 -18.47
N CYS A 357 10.41 -5.44 -17.65
CA CYS A 357 11.61 -5.46 -16.80
C CYS A 357 11.56 -6.62 -15.78
N LEU A 358 10.43 -6.80 -15.08
CA LEU A 358 10.28 -7.90 -14.12
C LEU A 358 10.37 -9.27 -14.81
N LEU A 359 9.79 -9.42 -16.00
CA LEU A 359 9.92 -10.66 -16.78
C LEU A 359 11.39 -10.95 -17.14
N GLY A 360 12.13 -9.95 -17.63
CA GLY A 360 13.54 -10.08 -17.93
C GLY A 360 14.40 -10.41 -16.69
N GLU A 361 14.10 -9.79 -15.55
CA GLU A 361 14.76 -10.10 -14.28
C GLU A 361 14.45 -11.51 -13.80
N LEU A 362 13.19 -11.95 -13.86
CA LEU A 362 12.78 -13.31 -13.53
C LEU A 362 13.49 -14.34 -14.41
N TRP A 363 13.55 -14.10 -15.72
CA TRP A 363 14.27 -14.96 -16.67
C TRP A 363 15.74 -15.11 -16.29
N ARG A 364 16.44 -14.01 -15.99
CA ARG A 364 17.86 -14.06 -15.59
C ARG A 364 18.11 -14.86 -14.31
N THR A 365 17.09 -15.07 -13.47
CA THR A 365 17.25 -15.96 -12.30
C THR A 365 17.37 -17.43 -12.66
N GLY A 366 16.85 -17.86 -13.83
CA GLY A 366 16.76 -19.27 -14.23
C GLY A 366 15.83 -20.13 -13.36
N LYS A 367 15.00 -19.51 -12.51
CA LYS A 367 14.14 -20.23 -11.53
C LYS A 367 12.73 -20.53 -12.05
N ALA A 368 12.33 -20.01 -13.21
CA ALA A 368 10.95 -20.02 -13.68
C ALA A 368 10.82 -20.11 -15.22
N ASP A 369 11.68 -20.89 -15.87
CA ASP A 369 11.76 -20.97 -17.34
C ASP A 369 10.43 -21.29 -18.02
N ASP A 370 9.67 -22.26 -17.50
CA ASP A 370 8.36 -22.63 -18.05
C ASP A 370 7.35 -21.48 -17.96
N ALA A 371 7.36 -20.75 -16.85
CA ALA A 371 6.50 -19.59 -16.67
C ALA A 371 6.89 -18.44 -17.60
N VAL A 372 8.20 -18.18 -17.76
CA VAL A 372 8.72 -17.18 -18.71
C VAL A 372 8.28 -17.50 -20.14
N ARG A 373 8.40 -18.76 -20.56
CA ARG A 373 7.96 -19.22 -21.90
C ARG A 373 6.45 -19.07 -22.07
N ALA A 374 5.66 -19.42 -21.06
CA ALA A 374 4.20 -19.27 -21.11
C ALA A 374 3.74 -17.80 -21.22
N LEU A 375 4.53 -16.86 -20.70
CA LEU A 375 4.25 -15.43 -20.74
C LEU A 375 4.74 -14.74 -22.02
N LEU A 376 5.49 -15.43 -22.88
CA LEU A 376 6.07 -14.87 -24.09
C LEU A 376 5.05 -14.20 -25.03
N PRO A 377 3.83 -14.75 -25.27
CA PRO A 377 2.84 -14.07 -26.11
C PRO A 377 2.38 -12.73 -25.52
N ALA A 378 2.23 -12.64 -24.20
CA ALA A 378 1.90 -11.38 -23.52
C ALA A 378 3.07 -10.40 -23.58
N ALA A 379 4.31 -10.91 -23.46
CA ALA A 379 5.52 -10.12 -23.57
C ALA A 379 5.71 -9.51 -24.97
N GLN A 380 5.42 -10.27 -26.03
CA GLN A 380 5.45 -9.76 -27.40
C GLN A 380 4.43 -8.64 -27.61
N ARG A 381 3.20 -8.77 -27.10
CA ARG A 381 2.20 -7.68 -27.15
C ARG A 381 2.63 -6.46 -26.33
N ALA A 382 3.21 -6.66 -25.15
CA ALA A 382 3.73 -5.56 -24.33
C ALA A 382 4.91 -4.84 -25.00
N ALA A 383 5.80 -5.58 -25.67
CA ALA A 383 6.92 -5.02 -26.44
C ALA A 383 6.43 -4.23 -27.66
N GLN A 384 5.40 -4.72 -28.35
CA GLN A 384 4.74 -3.99 -29.44
C GLN A 384 4.07 -2.71 -28.93
N CYS A 385 3.37 -2.77 -27.79
CA CYS A 385 2.81 -1.60 -27.12
C CYS A 385 3.90 -0.56 -26.82
N LEU A 386 5.02 -0.98 -26.21
CA LEU A 386 6.18 -0.14 -25.91
C LEU A 386 6.71 0.60 -27.17
N LEU A 387 6.90 -0.13 -28.27
CA LEU A 387 7.38 0.44 -29.53
C LEU A 387 6.35 1.41 -30.15
N ALA A 388 5.07 1.08 -30.06
CA ALA A 388 3.98 1.93 -30.55
C ALA A 388 3.83 3.23 -29.74
N SER A 389 4.05 3.20 -28.43
CA SER A 389 4.01 4.39 -27.56
C SER A 389 5.10 5.41 -27.84
N ALA A 390 6.17 5.02 -28.54
CA ALA A 390 7.22 5.91 -29.03
C ALA A 390 7.06 6.26 -30.52
N GLY A 391 5.93 5.87 -31.13
CA GLY A 391 5.66 5.99 -32.55
C GLY A 391 5.47 7.44 -33.04
N PRO A 392 5.33 7.63 -34.37
CA PRO A 392 5.46 8.93 -35.05
C PRO A 392 4.38 10.00 -34.73
N ALA A 393 3.44 9.73 -33.80
CA ALA A 393 2.38 10.68 -33.46
C ALA A 393 2.90 11.98 -32.83
N ASP A 394 4.00 11.92 -32.06
CA ASP A 394 4.59 13.08 -31.36
C ASP A 394 6.02 13.46 -31.86
N GLY A 395 6.54 12.75 -32.87
CA GLY A 395 7.75 13.10 -33.64
C GLY A 395 9.10 12.93 -32.93
N ASP A 396 9.15 12.87 -31.59
CA ASP A 396 10.39 12.86 -30.82
C ASP A 396 10.78 11.51 -30.19
N GLY A 397 10.00 10.45 -30.41
CA GLY A 397 10.36 9.08 -30.02
C GLY A 397 10.47 8.83 -28.51
N LEU A 398 9.94 9.74 -27.68
CA LEU A 398 9.87 9.60 -26.23
C LEU A 398 8.50 9.03 -25.82
N LEU A 399 8.48 8.24 -24.75
CA LEU A 399 7.21 7.78 -24.18
C LEU A 399 6.52 8.93 -23.46
N ARG A 400 5.28 9.21 -23.87
CA ARG A 400 4.45 10.28 -23.34
C ARG A 400 3.12 9.75 -22.82
N TYR A 401 2.50 10.53 -21.94
CA TYR A 401 1.13 10.30 -21.50
C TYR A 401 0.29 11.57 -21.56
N GLN A 402 -1.01 11.36 -21.73
CA GLN A 402 -2.04 12.38 -21.61
C GLN A 402 -3.35 11.70 -21.21
N ASP A 403 -4.09 12.32 -20.29
CA ASP A 403 -5.48 11.92 -20.07
C ASP A 403 -6.35 12.47 -21.20
N VAL A 404 -6.77 11.58 -22.11
CA VAL A 404 -7.66 11.91 -23.23
C VAL A 404 -9.13 11.93 -22.80
N SER A 405 -9.47 11.25 -21.71
CA SER A 405 -10.85 11.16 -21.19
C SER A 405 -11.30 12.45 -20.48
N GLY A 406 -10.35 13.20 -19.92
CA GLY A 406 -10.59 14.41 -19.13
C GLY A 406 -11.12 14.17 -17.72
N HIS A 407 -11.28 12.90 -17.32
CA HIS A 407 -11.70 12.48 -15.97
C HIS A 407 -10.81 11.37 -15.39
N GLY A 408 -9.70 11.06 -16.05
CA GLY A 408 -8.70 10.09 -15.62
C GLY A 408 -7.59 10.75 -14.79
N LEU A 409 -6.51 9.99 -14.56
CA LEU A 409 -5.33 10.54 -13.90
C LEU A 409 -4.60 11.52 -14.81
N SER A 410 -4.48 12.77 -14.34
CA SER A 410 -3.74 13.82 -15.04
C SER A 410 -2.24 13.52 -15.17
N ASN A 411 -1.65 12.87 -14.16
CA ASN A 411 -0.28 12.35 -14.17
C ASN A 411 -0.33 10.81 -14.10
N GLN A 412 0.28 10.12 -15.07
CA GLN A 412 0.21 8.64 -15.18
C GLN A 412 1.49 7.91 -14.77
N GLY A 413 2.45 8.62 -14.16
CA GLY A 413 3.62 8.02 -13.50
C GLY A 413 3.32 7.66 -12.05
N TRP A 414 4.36 7.30 -11.29
CA TRP A 414 4.21 7.00 -9.86
C TRP A 414 3.87 8.23 -9.01
N LYS A 415 4.31 9.42 -9.44
CA LYS A 415 3.85 10.70 -8.88
C LYS A 415 2.58 11.16 -9.58
N ASP A 416 1.45 10.61 -9.18
CA ASP A 416 0.17 10.75 -9.87
C ASP A 416 -0.71 11.93 -9.38
N SER A 417 -0.26 12.70 -8.37
CA SER A 417 -0.99 13.92 -7.96
C SER A 417 -0.90 15.01 -9.02
N GLY A 418 -1.97 15.79 -9.21
CA GLY A 418 -2.06 16.78 -10.29
C GLY A 418 -1.01 17.91 -10.24
N ASP A 419 -0.37 18.12 -9.10
CA ASP A 419 0.68 19.13 -8.87
C ASP A 419 2.12 18.59 -9.00
N ALA A 420 2.28 17.27 -9.21
CA ALA A 420 3.59 16.60 -9.13
C ALA A 420 4.61 17.07 -10.18
N MET A 421 4.14 17.40 -11.39
CA MET A 421 4.99 17.79 -12.51
C MET A 421 4.99 19.31 -12.66
N GLN A 422 5.96 19.97 -12.04
CA GLN A 422 6.06 21.42 -12.01
C GLN A 422 7.47 21.93 -12.33
N PHE A 423 7.52 23.13 -12.91
CA PHE A 423 8.73 23.91 -13.08
C PHE A 423 9.20 24.50 -11.73
N ARG A 424 10.42 25.01 -11.69
CA ARG A 424 11.00 25.63 -10.49
C ARG A 424 10.12 26.73 -9.88
N ASP A 425 9.42 27.49 -10.71
CA ASP A 425 8.54 28.59 -10.33
C ASP A 425 7.12 28.15 -9.90
N GLY A 426 6.84 26.85 -9.90
CA GLY A 426 5.56 26.28 -9.50
C GLY A 426 4.51 26.20 -10.62
N ARG A 427 4.83 26.64 -11.84
CA ARG A 427 3.95 26.38 -12.99
C ARG A 427 3.88 24.88 -13.26
N LEU A 428 2.68 24.35 -13.50
CA LEU A 428 2.47 22.95 -13.84
C LEU A 428 2.87 22.67 -15.31
N ALA A 429 3.41 21.48 -15.55
CA ALA A 429 3.68 20.97 -16.88
C ALA A 429 2.37 20.76 -17.65
N ALA A 430 2.32 21.23 -18.90
CA ALA A 430 1.21 20.91 -19.79
C ALA A 430 1.47 19.59 -20.52
N GLY A 431 0.44 18.75 -20.68
CA GLY A 431 0.52 17.53 -21.46
C GLY A 431 0.66 17.75 -22.97
N PRO A 432 1.08 16.71 -23.72
CA PRO A 432 1.49 15.38 -23.24
C PRO A 432 2.88 15.40 -22.56
N ILE A 433 3.03 14.72 -21.42
CA ILE A 433 4.26 14.77 -20.59
C ILE A 433 5.13 13.53 -20.82
N ALA A 434 6.45 13.71 -20.95
CA ALA A 434 7.42 12.61 -20.97
C ALA A 434 8.20 12.55 -19.65
N LEU A 435 8.10 11.47 -18.88
CA LEU A 435 8.81 11.32 -17.59
C LEU A 435 10.18 10.68 -17.77
N ALA A 436 11.16 11.10 -16.98
CA ALA A 436 12.51 10.57 -17.05
C ALA A 436 12.58 9.09 -16.68
N GLU A 437 11.99 8.69 -15.56
CA GLU A 437 12.01 7.32 -15.06
C GLU A 437 11.38 6.33 -16.05
N VAL A 438 10.33 6.76 -16.76
CA VAL A 438 9.64 5.96 -17.77
C VAL A 438 10.57 5.64 -18.94
N GLN A 439 11.39 6.60 -19.36
CA GLN A 439 12.38 6.36 -20.43
C GLN A 439 13.43 5.36 -19.95
N GLY A 440 13.88 5.47 -18.70
CA GLY A 440 14.78 4.49 -18.08
C GLY A 440 14.18 3.08 -18.07
N TYR A 441 12.92 2.93 -17.64
CA TYR A 441 12.25 1.63 -17.65
C TYR A 441 12.06 1.08 -19.06
N ALA A 442 11.68 1.93 -20.01
CA ALA A 442 11.52 1.55 -21.42
C ALA A 442 12.84 1.05 -22.02
N HIS A 443 13.95 1.74 -21.73
CA HIS A 443 15.28 1.30 -22.13
C HIS A 443 15.62 -0.07 -21.52
N GLN A 444 15.47 -0.23 -20.20
CA GLN A 444 15.73 -1.50 -19.52
C GLN A 444 14.85 -2.64 -20.07
N ALA A 445 13.57 -2.37 -20.31
CA ALA A 445 12.61 -3.31 -20.86
C ALA A 445 13.04 -3.78 -22.25
N ALA A 446 13.35 -2.85 -23.15
CA ALA A 446 13.74 -3.16 -24.51
C ALA A 446 15.05 -3.97 -24.56
N THR A 447 16.07 -3.58 -23.80
CA THR A 447 17.32 -4.35 -23.72
C THR A 447 17.09 -5.75 -23.16
N SER A 448 16.35 -5.87 -22.05
CA SER A 448 16.09 -7.17 -21.41
C SER A 448 15.25 -8.09 -22.30
N MET A 449 14.28 -7.54 -23.02
CA MET A 449 13.46 -8.31 -23.95
C MET A 449 14.24 -8.73 -25.19
N ALA A 450 15.12 -7.90 -25.72
CA ALA A 450 15.99 -8.29 -26.83
C ALA A 450 16.89 -9.48 -26.46
N GLU A 451 17.48 -9.46 -25.25
CA GLU A 451 18.28 -10.57 -24.72
C GLU A 451 17.44 -11.85 -24.57
N LEU A 452 16.24 -11.73 -23.99
CA LEU A 452 15.33 -12.86 -23.82
C LEU A 452 14.92 -13.48 -25.16
N LEU A 453 14.53 -12.66 -26.13
CA LEU A 453 14.08 -13.13 -27.45
C LEU A 453 15.22 -13.85 -28.18
N ASP A 454 16.44 -13.31 -28.19
CA ASP A 454 17.58 -13.99 -28.79
C ASP A 454 17.90 -15.32 -28.10
N ALA A 455 17.84 -15.37 -26.76
CA ALA A 455 18.07 -16.59 -26.01
C ALA A 455 17.03 -17.68 -26.29
N LEU A 456 15.81 -17.29 -26.65
CA LEU A 456 14.73 -18.20 -27.01
C LEU A 456 14.62 -18.49 -28.52
N GLY A 457 15.39 -17.78 -29.37
CA GLY A 457 15.31 -17.89 -30.82
C GLY A 457 14.06 -17.23 -31.44
N GLU A 458 13.49 -16.25 -30.74
CA GLU A 458 12.27 -15.53 -31.13
C GLU A 458 12.59 -14.23 -31.89
N PRO A 459 11.74 -13.80 -32.84
CA PRO A 459 11.97 -12.58 -33.60
C PRO A 459 11.73 -11.30 -32.77
N GLY A 460 12.22 -10.16 -33.28
CA GLY A 460 11.94 -8.83 -32.71
C GLY A 460 13.08 -8.21 -31.89
N ALA A 461 14.12 -8.97 -31.57
CA ALA A 461 15.24 -8.47 -30.76
C ALA A 461 16.00 -7.30 -31.41
N GLY A 462 16.12 -7.27 -32.74
CA GLY A 462 16.79 -6.19 -33.47
C GLY A 462 16.09 -4.84 -33.30
N GLU A 463 14.77 -4.81 -33.52
CA GLU A 463 13.95 -3.60 -33.39
C GLU A 463 13.99 -3.02 -31.97
N LEU A 464 13.98 -3.88 -30.95
CA LEU A 464 14.09 -3.47 -29.55
C LEU A 464 15.47 -2.87 -29.23
N ARG A 465 16.56 -3.37 -29.81
CA ARG A 465 17.89 -2.79 -29.65
C ARG A 465 17.99 -1.41 -30.30
N ASP A 466 17.48 -1.28 -31.51
CA ASP A 466 17.47 -0.01 -32.24
C ASP A 466 16.65 1.03 -31.48
N PHE A 467 15.48 0.63 -30.96
CA PHE A 467 14.66 1.46 -30.08
C PHE A 467 15.42 1.89 -28.82
N ALA A 468 16.04 0.96 -28.09
CA ALA A 468 16.78 1.27 -26.87
C ALA A 468 17.94 2.25 -27.13
N ALA A 469 18.71 2.03 -28.19
CA ALA A 469 19.82 2.91 -28.57
C ALA A 469 19.32 4.32 -28.92
N ALA A 470 18.26 4.43 -29.72
CA ALA A 470 17.65 5.71 -30.08
C ALA A 470 17.07 6.44 -28.86
N LEU A 471 16.41 5.73 -27.95
CA LEU A 471 15.84 6.30 -26.73
C LEU A 471 16.94 6.86 -25.82
N ALA A 472 18.04 6.12 -25.63
CA ALA A 472 19.16 6.60 -24.83
C ALA A 472 19.81 7.85 -25.44
N GLN A 473 19.92 7.94 -26.76
CA GLN A 473 20.40 9.14 -27.44
C GLN A 473 19.47 10.34 -27.20
N ARG A 474 18.17 10.19 -27.48
CA ARG A 474 17.15 11.24 -27.29
C ARG A 474 17.07 11.71 -25.84
N PHE A 475 17.19 10.78 -24.89
CA PHE A 475 17.23 11.11 -23.46
C PHE A 475 18.39 12.07 -23.15
N ARG A 476 19.60 11.77 -23.66
CA ARG A 476 20.76 12.65 -23.47
C ARG A 476 20.59 14.02 -24.11
N GLU A 477 19.95 14.07 -25.27
CA GLU A 477 19.72 15.32 -26.02
C GLU A 477 18.70 16.24 -25.35
N HIS A 478 17.67 15.68 -24.69
CA HIS A 478 16.51 16.45 -24.24
C HIS A 478 16.35 16.59 -22.73
N PHE A 479 16.77 15.61 -21.93
CA PHE A 479 16.48 15.61 -20.49
C PHE A 479 17.56 16.27 -19.63
N TRP A 480 18.77 16.50 -20.14
CA TRP A 480 19.85 17.06 -19.33
C TRP A 480 19.74 18.58 -19.21
N VAL A 481 19.63 19.05 -17.97
CA VAL A 481 19.65 20.45 -17.59
C VAL A 481 20.84 20.72 -16.68
N GLU A 482 21.16 22.00 -16.49
CA GLU A 482 22.28 22.41 -15.64
C GLU A 482 21.87 23.59 -14.74
N ASP A 483 22.29 23.54 -13.49
CA ASP A 483 22.19 24.64 -12.53
C ASP A 483 23.54 24.90 -11.84
N ALA A 484 23.54 25.73 -10.80
CA ALA A 484 24.76 26.07 -10.05
C ALA A 484 25.48 24.88 -9.37
N GLN A 485 24.81 23.73 -9.19
CA GLN A 485 25.39 22.49 -8.64
C GLN A 485 25.82 21.51 -9.73
N GLY A 486 25.67 21.87 -11.01
CA GLY A 486 26.09 21.06 -12.17
C GLY A 486 24.93 20.38 -12.90
N PRO A 487 25.21 19.49 -13.87
CA PRO A 487 24.19 18.89 -14.71
C PRO A 487 23.40 17.79 -13.99
N TYR A 488 22.11 17.68 -14.33
CA TYR A 488 21.20 16.66 -13.82
C TYR A 488 20.08 16.36 -14.84
N PRO A 489 19.48 15.17 -14.81
CA PRO A 489 18.28 14.90 -15.60
C PRO A 489 17.06 15.64 -15.03
N ALA A 490 16.33 16.36 -15.88
CA ALA A 490 15.02 16.90 -15.59
C ALA A 490 14.05 15.75 -15.26
N MET A 491 13.10 15.98 -14.35
CA MET A 491 12.11 14.93 -13.99
C MET A 491 11.19 14.59 -15.16
N ALA A 492 10.87 15.58 -16.00
CA ALA A 492 10.01 15.42 -17.14
C ALA A 492 10.27 16.47 -18.22
N LEU A 493 9.74 16.23 -19.43
CA LEU A 493 9.51 17.23 -20.46
C LEU A 493 8.01 17.51 -20.58
N ASP A 494 7.63 18.77 -20.71
CA ASP A 494 6.25 19.14 -21.01
C ASP A 494 5.88 18.86 -22.49
N GLY A 495 4.63 19.17 -22.86
CA GLY A 495 4.11 19.01 -24.22
C GLY A 495 4.78 19.91 -25.28
N ARG A 496 5.62 20.86 -24.87
CA ARG A 496 6.46 21.68 -25.78
C ARG A 496 7.89 21.16 -25.86
N GLY A 497 8.20 20.06 -25.16
CA GLY A 497 9.56 19.53 -25.04
C GLY A 497 10.43 20.32 -24.06
N THR A 498 9.84 21.17 -23.23
CA THR A 498 10.58 21.98 -22.25
C THR A 498 10.93 21.12 -21.04
N PRO A 499 12.22 20.97 -20.67
CA PRO A 499 12.60 20.23 -19.48
C PRO A 499 12.19 20.97 -18.21
N LEU A 500 11.65 20.24 -17.24
CA LEU A 500 11.38 20.78 -15.91
C LEU A 500 12.69 21.13 -15.20
N ASP A 501 12.89 22.41 -14.92
CA ASP A 501 14.15 23.01 -14.46
C ASP A 501 14.36 22.92 -12.93
N ILE A 502 13.93 21.81 -12.35
CA ILE A 502 14.00 21.54 -10.91
C ILE A 502 14.39 20.08 -10.63
N PRO A 503 15.37 19.81 -9.74
CA PRO A 503 15.71 18.45 -9.35
C PRO A 503 14.56 17.79 -8.59
N GLY A 504 14.38 16.49 -8.81
CA GLY A 504 13.57 15.63 -7.97
C GLY A 504 14.03 14.19 -8.05
N SER A 505 13.42 13.34 -7.22
CA SER A 505 13.87 11.97 -7.01
C SER A 505 13.81 11.06 -8.24
N ASN A 506 13.03 11.42 -9.28
CA ASN A 506 12.86 10.65 -10.52
C ASN A 506 14.20 10.21 -11.14
N MET A 507 15.26 11.04 -11.03
CA MET A 507 16.57 10.69 -11.58
C MET A 507 17.17 9.42 -10.95
N GLY A 508 16.82 9.09 -9.70
CA GLY A 508 17.27 7.88 -9.02
C GLY A 508 16.74 6.60 -9.67
N HIS A 509 15.61 6.68 -10.37
CA HIS A 509 15.02 5.56 -11.10
C HIS A 509 15.72 5.26 -12.43
N LEU A 510 16.61 6.14 -12.90
CA LEU A 510 17.41 5.93 -14.11
C LEU A 510 18.61 5.01 -13.86
N LEU A 511 19.11 4.97 -12.62
CA LEU A 511 20.27 4.16 -12.23
C LEU A 511 19.95 2.66 -12.37
N GLY A 512 20.88 1.88 -12.94
CA GLY A 512 20.71 0.44 -13.15
C GLY A 512 19.82 0.06 -14.34
N THR A 513 19.28 1.05 -15.09
CA THR A 513 18.47 0.79 -16.28
C THR A 513 19.30 0.66 -17.57
N GLY A 514 20.56 1.08 -17.51
CA GLY A 514 21.47 1.14 -18.66
C GLY A 514 21.30 2.39 -19.54
N ILE A 515 20.33 3.27 -19.26
CA ILE A 515 20.13 4.49 -20.07
C ILE A 515 21.24 5.52 -19.85
N LEU A 516 21.85 5.53 -18.65
CA LEU A 516 22.92 6.43 -18.26
C LEU A 516 24.29 5.83 -18.56
N GLY A 517 25.21 6.65 -19.05
CA GLY A 517 26.63 6.34 -19.08
C GLY A 517 27.29 6.50 -17.69
N PRO A 518 28.54 6.00 -17.49
CA PRO A 518 29.20 6.03 -16.18
C PRO A 518 29.39 7.43 -15.58
N THR A 519 29.63 8.45 -16.43
CA THR A 519 29.75 9.84 -15.98
C THR A 519 28.40 10.40 -15.57
N GLU A 520 27.36 10.13 -16.34
CA GLU A 520 25.99 10.56 -16.09
C GLU A 520 25.46 9.97 -14.77
N ALA A 521 25.67 8.66 -14.55
CA ALA A 521 25.31 7.98 -13.31
C ALA A 521 25.99 8.59 -12.08
N ARG A 522 27.25 9.04 -12.21
CA ARG A 522 27.96 9.74 -11.12
C ARG A 522 27.34 11.09 -10.78
N HIS A 523 26.88 11.86 -11.78
CA HIS A 523 26.20 13.13 -11.53
C HIS A 523 24.87 12.91 -10.81
N VAL A 524 24.10 11.90 -11.23
CA VAL A 524 22.87 11.49 -10.55
C VAL A 524 23.16 11.06 -9.12
N ALA A 525 24.13 10.17 -8.88
CA ALA A 525 24.49 9.70 -7.55
C ALA A 525 24.85 10.85 -6.59
N ALA A 526 25.67 11.80 -7.06
CA ALA A 526 26.04 12.97 -6.27
C ALA A 526 24.84 13.89 -5.99
N ARG A 527 23.98 14.13 -7.00
CA ARG A 527 22.80 15.01 -6.87
C ARG A 527 21.76 14.43 -5.90
N LEU A 528 21.54 13.12 -5.89
CA LEU A 528 20.61 12.46 -4.97
C LEU A 528 20.98 12.70 -3.49
N LEU A 529 22.27 12.74 -3.17
CA LEU A 529 22.79 12.97 -1.81
C LEU A 529 23.03 14.43 -1.46
N SER A 530 22.73 15.34 -2.38
CA SER A 530 22.77 16.77 -2.09
C SER A 530 21.76 17.11 -0.99
N PRO A 531 22.02 18.14 -0.16
CA PRO A 531 21.10 18.58 0.88
C PRO A 531 19.77 19.12 0.33
N GLU A 532 19.66 19.31 -0.98
CA GLU A 532 18.38 19.70 -1.60
C GLU A 532 17.39 18.56 -1.77
N LEU A 533 17.87 17.33 -1.95
CA LEU A 533 17.04 16.14 -2.12
C LEU A 533 17.11 15.21 -0.91
N PHE A 534 18.28 14.99 -0.31
CA PHE A 534 18.40 14.08 0.81
C PHE A 534 18.04 14.77 2.14
N SER A 535 16.93 14.33 2.75
CA SER A 535 16.42 14.87 4.01
C SER A 535 17.18 14.40 5.25
N GLY A 536 18.09 13.44 5.09
CA GLY A 536 18.69 12.66 6.18
C GLY A 536 17.87 11.41 6.56
N PHE A 537 16.59 11.37 6.19
CA PHE A 537 15.72 10.18 6.32
C PHE A 537 15.49 9.49 4.98
N GLY A 538 15.48 10.22 3.87
CA GLY A 538 15.32 9.69 2.51
C GLY A 538 15.28 10.82 1.49
N LEU A 539 14.89 10.51 0.25
CA LEU A 539 14.81 11.50 -0.81
C LEU A 539 13.48 12.25 -0.75
N HIS A 540 13.54 13.59 -0.74
CA HIS A 540 12.39 14.42 -1.09
C HIS A 540 12.00 14.14 -2.53
N THR A 541 10.69 14.04 -2.76
CA THR A 541 10.16 13.88 -4.12
C THR A 541 10.52 15.07 -5.03
N LEU A 542 10.69 16.26 -4.46
CA LEU A 542 11.03 17.49 -5.17
C LEU A 542 12.07 18.27 -4.36
N SER A 543 13.02 18.93 -5.03
CA SER A 543 14.01 19.79 -4.36
C SER A 543 13.33 20.81 -3.44
N HIS A 544 13.86 20.97 -2.20
CA HIS A 544 13.30 21.93 -1.23
C HIS A 544 13.40 23.39 -1.68
N ARG A 545 14.09 23.66 -2.79
CA ARG A 545 14.24 24.98 -3.41
C ARG A 545 13.13 25.31 -4.41
N ALA A 546 12.25 24.36 -4.72
CA ALA A 546 11.13 24.56 -5.64
C ALA A 546 10.04 25.44 -5.01
N ALA A 547 9.36 26.25 -5.82
CA ALA A 547 8.26 27.08 -5.32
C ALA A 547 7.09 26.26 -4.77
N GLY A 548 6.79 25.10 -5.38
CA GLY A 548 5.76 24.18 -4.88
C GLY A 548 6.25 23.15 -3.88
N PHE A 549 7.46 23.30 -3.32
CA PHE A 549 7.91 22.39 -2.26
C PHE A 549 7.10 22.61 -0.99
N TRP A 550 6.59 21.52 -0.42
CA TRP A 550 5.99 21.49 0.89
C TRP A 550 6.25 20.13 1.55
N PRO A 551 6.83 20.05 2.77
CA PRO A 551 7.15 18.78 3.42
C PRO A 551 5.95 17.83 3.58
N PHE A 552 4.73 18.35 3.69
CA PHE A 552 3.51 17.54 3.77
C PHE A 552 2.73 17.51 2.44
N SER A 553 3.36 17.82 1.30
CA SER A 553 2.76 17.56 -0.01
C SER A 553 3.02 16.12 -0.43
N TYR A 554 1.99 15.47 -0.98
CA TYR A 554 2.00 14.06 -1.36
C TYR A 554 3.15 13.73 -2.31
N HIS A 555 3.32 14.47 -3.41
CA HIS A 555 4.44 14.30 -4.35
C HIS A 555 5.33 15.54 -4.54
N CYS A 556 5.12 16.61 -3.78
CA CYS A 556 5.91 17.84 -3.89
C CYS A 556 6.71 18.16 -2.61
N GLY A 557 7.21 17.15 -1.90
CA GLY A 557 8.16 17.38 -0.82
C GLY A 557 8.27 16.26 0.21
N SER A 558 7.29 15.36 0.29
CA SER A 558 7.36 14.18 1.16
C SER A 558 8.52 13.24 0.78
N VAL A 559 8.78 12.26 1.64
CA VAL A 559 9.72 11.15 1.40
C VAL A 559 8.92 9.87 1.24
N TRP A 560 9.15 9.18 0.13
CA TRP A 560 8.58 7.86 -0.16
C TRP A 560 9.63 6.77 0.03
N SER A 561 9.30 5.77 0.85
CA SER A 561 10.24 4.69 1.18
C SER A 561 10.65 3.90 -0.06
N HIS A 562 9.69 3.61 -0.95
CA HIS A 562 9.95 2.87 -2.19
C HIS A 562 10.84 3.67 -3.17
N ASP A 563 10.58 4.96 -3.38
CA ASP A 563 11.33 5.86 -4.28
C ASP A 563 12.81 5.91 -3.89
N THR A 564 13.07 6.14 -2.59
CA THR A 564 14.44 6.11 -2.06
C THR A 564 15.07 4.72 -2.24
N ALA A 565 14.32 3.63 -2.05
CA ALA A 565 14.83 2.28 -2.25
C ALA A 565 15.10 1.93 -3.73
N ILE A 566 14.34 2.47 -4.68
CA ILE A 566 14.63 2.34 -6.11
C ILE A 566 15.99 2.98 -6.40
N ALA A 567 16.24 4.19 -5.88
CA ALA A 567 17.53 4.85 -6.01
C ALA A 567 18.67 4.03 -5.35
N VAL A 568 18.47 3.51 -4.14
CA VAL A 568 19.45 2.63 -3.46
C VAL A 568 19.78 1.42 -4.32
N ARG A 569 18.76 0.74 -4.86
CA ARG A 569 18.94 -0.43 -5.73
C ARG A 569 19.74 -0.08 -6.99
N GLY A 570 19.42 1.04 -7.63
CA GLY A 570 20.16 1.54 -8.79
C GLY A 570 21.61 1.90 -8.47
N LEU A 571 21.86 2.59 -7.35
CA LEU A 571 23.20 2.94 -6.88
C LEU A 571 24.06 1.68 -6.62
N LEU A 572 23.48 0.63 -6.04
CA LEU A 572 24.17 -0.66 -5.87
C LEU A 572 24.54 -1.29 -7.21
N ALA A 573 23.61 -1.28 -8.18
CA ALA A 573 23.86 -1.83 -9.52
C ALA A 573 24.97 -1.08 -10.28
N GLU A 574 25.09 0.24 -10.06
CA GLU A 574 26.11 1.09 -10.67
C GLU A 574 27.43 1.14 -9.86
N GLY A 575 27.50 0.46 -8.70
CA GLY A 575 28.69 0.38 -7.86
C GLY A 575 28.90 1.53 -6.87
N PHE A 576 27.94 2.46 -6.73
CA PHE A 576 27.93 3.57 -5.77
C PHE A 576 27.49 3.10 -4.37
N THR A 577 28.27 2.19 -3.79
CA THR A 577 27.91 1.50 -2.53
C THR A 577 27.87 2.42 -1.32
N SER A 578 28.72 3.44 -1.24
CA SER A 578 28.71 4.45 -0.17
C SER A 578 27.42 5.27 -0.18
N GLU A 579 27.00 5.69 -1.37
CA GLU A 579 25.81 6.48 -1.62
C GLU A 579 24.55 5.68 -1.29
N ALA A 580 24.50 4.43 -1.76
CA ALA A 580 23.43 3.49 -1.45
C ALA A 580 23.29 3.27 0.07
N LYS A 581 24.42 3.08 0.77
CA LYS A 581 24.44 2.89 2.21
C LYS A 581 23.89 4.11 2.96
N ALA A 582 24.27 5.32 2.55
CA ALA A 582 23.81 6.55 3.21
C ALA A 582 22.28 6.73 3.14
N LEU A 583 21.69 6.48 1.97
CA LEU A 583 20.23 6.52 1.81
C LEU A 583 19.52 5.39 2.59
N ALA A 584 20.09 4.19 2.58
CA ALA A 584 19.55 3.04 3.33
C ALA A 584 19.60 3.25 4.85
N ASP A 585 20.69 3.81 5.37
CA ASP A 585 20.83 4.18 6.79
C ASP A 585 19.80 5.26 7.18
N GLY A 586 19.51 6.21 6.28
CA GLY A 586 18.47 7.22 6.46
C GLY A 586 17.06 6.61 6.64
N LEU A 587 16.65 5.71 5.73
CA LEU A 587 15.34 5.06 5.85
C LEU A 587 15.26 4.13 7.07
N LEU A 588 16.35 3.45 7.41
CA LEU A 588 16.42 2.64 8.63
C LEU A 588 16.23 3.51 9.88
N ALA A 589 16.84 4.69 9.93
CA ALA A 589 16.64 5.65 11.01
C ALA A 589 15.19 6.15 11.04
N ALA A 590 14.59 6.46 9.89
CA ALA A 590 13.19 6.89 9.78
C ALA A 590 12.22 5.83 10.33
N SER A 591 12.50 4.55 10.05
CA SER A 591 11.64 3.43 10.46
C SER A 591 11.42 3.34 11.97
N ALA A 592 12.34 3.84 12.79
CA ALA A 592 12.21 3.84 14.24
C ALA A 592 11.00 4.67 14.73
N ALA A 593 10.65 5.75 14.01
CA ALA A 593 9.49 6.58 14.32
C ALA A 593 8.15 5.85 14.08
N PHE A 594 8.18 4.76 13.31
CA PHE A 594 7.01 3.99 12.90
C PHE A 594 7.04 2.56 13.46
N GLY A 595 7.75 2.32 14.57
CA GLY A 595 7.85 0.98 15.16
C GLY A 595 8.50 -0.06 14.24
N TYR A 596 9.41 0.39 13.37
CA TYR A 596 10.06 -0.42 12.33
C TYR A 596 9.07 -1.00 11.30
N ARG A 597 8.06 -0.21 10.94
CA ARG A 597 7.07 -0.49 9.90
C ARG A 597 6.93 0.74 9.02
N LEU A 598 7.65 0.78 7.89
CA LEU A 598 7.69 1.97 7.06
C LEU A 598 6.33 2.20 6.36
N PRO A 599 5.72 3.39 6.49
CA PRO A 599 4.48 3.70 5.79
C PRO A 599 4.74 3.94 4.29
N GLU A 600 3.67 4.12 3.52
CA GLU A 600 3.72 4.54 2.11
C GLU A 600 4.63 5.76 1.90
N LEU A 601 4.42 6.81 2.72
CA LEU A 601 5.23 8.03 2.74
C LEU A 601 5.25 8.67 4.13
N PHE A 602 6.20 9.56 4.35
CA PHE A 602 6.24 10.43 5.52
C PHE A 602 6.65 11.85 5.12
N ALA A 603 6.42 12.83 6.00
CA ALA A 603 6.68 14.22 5.67
C ALA A 603 8.18 14.47 5.43
N GLY A 604 8.50 15.34 4.46
CA GLY A 604 9.85 15.78 4.12
C GLY A 604 10.47 16.75 5.12
N VAL A 605 10.19 16.55 6.41
CA VAL A 605 10.88 17.28 7.48
C VAL A 605 12.26 16.66 7.62
N THR A 606 13.30 17.50 7.61
CA THR A 606 14.68 17.03 7.59
C THR A 606 15.14 16.53 8.95
N ALA A 607 16.16 15.68 8.97
CA ALA A 607 16.79 15.18 10.19
C ALA A 607 17.49 16.28 11.02
N THR A 608 17.72 17.47 10.43
CA THR A 608 18.22 18.65 11.16
C THR A 608 17.10 19.42 11.86
N GLU A 609 15.87 19.33 11.37
CA GLU A 609 14.68 19.97 11.95
C GLU A 609 13.99 19.08 12.98
N SER A 610 14.01 17.76 12.81
CA SER A 610 13.39 16.79 13.72
C SER A 610 14.26 15.56 13.91
N SER A 611 14.40 15.09 15.16
CA SER A 611 15.13 13.87 15.48
C SER A 611 14.41 12.59 15.04
N LEU A 612 13.13 12.68 14.69
CA LEU A 612 12.30 11.56 14.22
C LEU A 612 11.61 11.94 12.92
N ALA A 613 11.45 10.97 12.02
CA ALA A 613 10.64 11.15 10.82
C ALA A 613 9.19 11.49 11.21
N VAL A 614 8.62 12.50 10.54
CA VAL A 614 7.30 13.04 10.88
C VAL A 614 6.22 12.34 10.03
N PRO A 615 5.17 11.75 10.64
CA PRO A 615 4.14 11.05 9.88
C PRO A 615 3.42 11.93 8.87
N TYR A 616 3.15 11.39 7.67
CA TYR A 616 2.19 11.98 6.74
C TYR A 616 0.77 11.52 7.15
N PRO A 617 -0.19 12.44 7.39
CA PRO A 617 -1.43 12.10 8.09
C PRO A 617 -2.24 10.96 7.48
N ALA A 618 -2.38 10.90 6.16
CA ALA A 618 -3.25 9.96 5.45
C ALA A 618 -2.50 8.78 4.80
N SER A 619 -1.23 8.57 5.15
CA SER A 619 -0.39 7.56 4.49
C SER A 619 -0.91 6.15 4.71
N CYS A 620 -0.92 5.32 3.65
CA CYS A 620 -1.19 3.90 3.77
C CYS A 620 -0.17 3.21 4.68
N HIS A 621 -0.67 2.30 5.51
CA HIS A 621 0.15 1.44 6.34
C HIS A 621 -0.66 0.18 6.70
N PRO A 622 -0.20 -1.03 6.33
CA PRO A 622 0.99 -1.31 5.53
C PRO A 622 0.83 -0.93 4.05
N GLN A 623 1.96 -0.75 3.36
CA GLN A 623 2.05 -0.49 1.91
C GLN A 623 3.13 -1.38 1.28
N ALA A 624 2.77 -2.13 0.23
CA ALA A 624 3.58 -3.22 -0.30
C ALA A 624 4.97 -2.79 -0.75
N TRP A 625 5.11 -1.76 -1.58
CA TRP A 625 6.42 -1.32 -2.06
C TRP A 625 7.30 -0.69 -0.96
N SER A 626 6.69 -0.15 0.11
CA SER A 626 7.40 0.40 1.26
C SER A 626 7.88 -0.72 2.18
N SER A 627 7.04 -1.71 2.48
CA SER A 627 7.46 -2.90 3.22
C SER A 627 8.52 -3.69 2.42
N ALA A 628 8.35 -3.86 1.11
CA ALA A 628 9.34 -4.54 0.25
C ALA A 628 10.69 -3.82 0.16
N SER A 629 10.72 -2.48 0.38
CA SER A 629 11.97 -1.71 0.43
C SER A 629 12.96 -2.22 1.48
N ALA A 630 12.49 -2.86 2.55
CA ALA A 630 13.33 -3.44 3.59
C ALA A 630 14.32 -4.50 3.06
N VAL A 631 13.97 -5.19 1.96
CA VAL A 631 14.87 -6.14 1.30
C VAL A 631 16.05 -5.43 0.65
N VAL A 632 15.79 -4.31 -0.05
CA VAL A 632 16.83 -3.49 -0.68
C VAL A 632 17.74 -2.86 0.38
N LEU A 633 17.17 -2.39 1.50
CA LEU A 633 17.93 -1.87 2.64
C LEU A 633 18.84 -2.95 3.22
N ALA A 634 18.32 -4.17 3.39
CA ALA A 634 19.12 -5.29 3.86
C ALA A 634 20.24 -5.64 2.87
N GLN A 635 20.05 -5.52 1.55
CA GLN A 635 21.14 -5.67 0.58
C GLN A 635 22.21 -4.58 0.73
N ALA A 636 21.80 -3.30 0.77
CA ALA A 636 22.71 -2.17 0.89
C ALA A 636 23.54 -2.18 2.18
N LEU A 637 22.95 -2.69 3.27
CA LEU A 637 23.58 -2.76 4.59
C LEU A 637 24.29 -4.09 4.85
N GLY A 638 24.44 -4.95 3.84
CA GLY A 638 25.19 -6.21 3.92
C GLY A 638 24.49 -7.33 4.67
N GLY A 639 23.19 -7.22 4.88
CA GLY A 639 22.34 -8.20 5.53
C GLY A 639 21.76 -9.28 4.59
N LEU A 640 21.64 -8.98 3.30
CA LEU A 640 21.26 -9.93 2.25
C LEU A 640 22.26 -9.82 1.08
N ARG A 641 22.55 -10.94 0.43
CA ARG A 641 23.39 -10.99 -0.78
C ARG A 641 22.55 -11.40 -1.98
#